data_AF-A0A7C5EGR5-F1
#
_entry.id   AF-A0A7C5EGR5-F1
#
_cell.length_a   1.000
_cell.length_b   1.000
_cell.length_c   1.000
_cell.angle_alpha   90.00
_cell.angle_beta   90.00
_cell.angle_gamma   90.00
#
_symmetry.space_group_name_H-M   'P 1'
#
loop_
_entity.id
_entity.type
_entity.pdbx_description
1 polymer ?
#
loop_
_entity_poly.entity_id
_entity_poly.type
_entity_poly.pdbx_seq_one_letter_code
_entity_poly.pdbx_strand_id
1 'polypeptide(L)'
;MSHRFVRGGILRTAFLLLLLASVRAQVISKTAQPGRTEDRLRSPLRSADSALKSGDEPEARRHLLNALAIAPFNAAVLERLLTLGVKTSAGRHLWALRHAALLVDAGGKLRIPTKTKKLFPSKDPWPKRLALARAQAVFAVERLLGKKTPNGRGADASNLLRAWAAPLVRFLLEDSPQLLNAQARRLNEALAVTVPHRSQVIDDLLAVAENPNDPESALEAGRILRGFASQAAQKDLEGRPAPKLPTRLAQRAAAAVDRSRKVLAAEDGAPLTVEKLRAMSPAERDAFTAAHATPAHPGRAVSPNGLYLVETPCGFETLLGVASTIEKHHRRLVKWYGRDPFEGQSGTIRVVTTTDELEREGAPYWWAGGFQGGDVTTVRFTVSSIESLGHTLTHELTHRFDGALFPGQPAWLAEGKATWTGSAYAGTDSKSFVDNYANFGSMETALRKGYGNPKKLRKLLEGHPEDYRDNYPVGHALFVYLNTWEDNGGPVFRKRFQEFMSNPRKMRGQPFPWFTNRFCDGKDGRPEDFDAFAEGFAKFIGGFYWLNRKPWTERYAARAGKSPPRPRVYDPPTWPTDRSRAEPFFGTGHAAAAARLFDRLGNNDAALRAHLFAFAVDGPAEVRLERLADLLAQARKEPLAWFARTLLRRGWPDNHDRIPPIKGAIPSKLVGLHRLLGEAAAAHREMGLSRVEARLLAEQAEFAEFLGFDRPKADMRPPAMDKGAHPYVRPARALDLYGWKEDRLVGYDKFRVKGLWYVARDGTLHVGRRKPRKATGSFDPRAHERQIFVRTPVPLDGVRSRIELDIRFTTSFVSGAVILGYERRDRAITFHFTAGDYMVGIGQKKSPPAFETVRWSLRGGWIREGGLRREAPGGRFEFGGAKPNFHLRLDLDGAEVAAYIDGRWVGTYRTGDGRPITGPLGFATSFGAFAVTRATHQRFDRYRALGWPNPLPAGLDLAKDGTETMDRLLNRRVKGLPSSPQGALVIWIPRTEDDDGELDVRDIVTSARFTWEGIRADLPRFRLPQPVYMVLPGDLPADASQELAASLGAPDRLHFFSHHRRHYIFDLKRPNMPADPMPVLMFIDDAGCLRLADIYVVGREDLPPNFRTWCRVHR
;
A
#
# COMPACT_ATOMS: atom_id res chain seq x y z
N MET A 1 -52.55 -31.90 0.13
CA MET A 1 -52.48 -32.74 -1.09
C MET A 1 -51.51 -32.10 -2.09
N SER A 2 -50.53 -32.89 -2.53
CA SER A 2 -49.80 -32.90 -3.82
C SER A 2 -49.17 -31.64 -4.46
N HIS A 3 -47.84 -31.59 -4.41
CA HIS A 3 -46.86 -31.61 -5.54
C HIS A 3 -46.88 -30.63 -6.73
N ARG A 4 -45.72 -29.94 -6.91
CA ARG A 4 -44.73 -29.99 -8.04
C ARG A 4 -44.62 -28.84 -9.10
N PHE A 5 -43.34 -28.42 -9.27
CA PHE A 5 -42.62 -27.80 -10.43
C PHE A 5 -42.94 -26.33 -10.80
N VAL A 6 -42.00 -25.41 -11.08
CA VAL A 6 -40.61 -25.46 -11.60
C VAL A 6 -39.70 -24.38 -10.97
N ARG A 7 -38.48 -24.79 -10.57
CA ARG A 7 -37.31 -23.94 -10.30
C ARG A 7 -36.46 -23.79 -11.58
N GLY A 8 -35.81 -22.64 -11.71
CA GLY A 8 -34.40 -22.58 -12.12
C GLY A 8 -34.10 -22.06 -13.52
N GLY A 9 -33.34 -20.96 -13.60
CA GLY A 9 -32.74 -20.56 -14.87
C GLY A 9 -31.87 -19.30 -14.85
N ILE A 10 -32.22 -18.25 -14.09
CA ILE A 10 -31.70 -16.91 -14.43
C ILE A 10 -30.69 -16.33 -13.42
N LEU A 11 -30.67 -16.78 -12.16
CA LEU A 11 -29.71 -16.25 -11.15
C LEU A 11 -28.34 -16.94 -11.07
N ARG A 12 -28.15 -18.11 -11.71
CA ARG A 12 -26.82 -18.77 -11.77
C ARG A 12 -25.95 -18.24 -12.92
N THR A 13 -26.55 -17.63 -13.93
CA THR A 13 -25.85 -17.18 -15.15
C THR A 13 -25.13 -15.84 -14.95
N ALA A 14 -25.67 -14.94 -14.12
CA ALA A 14 -25.04 -13.66 -13.80
C ALA A 14 -23.80 -13.80 -12.87
N PHE A 15 -23.78 -14.81 -12.00
CA PHE A 15 -22.68 -15.04 -11.05
C PHE A 15 -21.50 -15.80 -11.68
N LEU A 16 -21.76 -16.65 -12.68
CA LEU A 16 -20.71 -17.28 -13.49
C LEU A 16 -19.97 -16.25 -14.36
N LEU A 17 -20.66 -15.20 -14.83
CA LEU A 17 -20.09 -14.14 -15.67
C LEU A 17 -19.09 -13.22 -14.93
N LEU A 18 -19.23 -13.05 -13.62
CA LEU A 18 -18.30 -12.25 -12.80
C LEU A 18 -17.03 -13.02 -12.40
N LEU A 19 -17.12 -14.35 -12.19
CA LEU A 19 -15.94 -15.20 -11.97
C LEU A 19 -15.18 -15.49 -13.29
N LEU A 20 -15.87 -15.54 -14.43
CA LEU A 20 -15.26 -15.66 -15.76
C LEU A 20 -14.49 -14.38 -16.18
N ALA A 21 -14.77 -13.22 -15.58
CA ALA A 21 -14.18 -11.94 -15.97
C ALA A 21 -12.71 -11.74 -15.54
N SER A 22 -12.21 -12.46 -14.53
CA SER A 22 -10.78 -12.42 -14.17
C SER A 22 -9.91 -13.22 -15.14
N VAL A 23 -10.49 -14.21 -15.82
CA VAL A 23 -9.79 -15.14 -16.73
C VAL A 23 -9.98 -14.78 -18.20
N ARG A 24 -11.12 -14.17 -18.58
CA ARG A 24 -11.21 -13.44 -19.85
C ARG A 24 -10.17 -12.32 -19.97
N ALA A 25 -9.58 -11.91 -18.84
CA ALA A 25 -8.45 -10.97 -18.82
C ALA A 25 -7.08 -11.65 -19.02
N GLN A 26 -6.94 -12.96 -18.80
CA GLN A 26 -5.74 -13.72 -19.18
C GLN A 26 -5.83 -14.32 -20.59
N VAL A 27 -7.06 -14.52 -21.10
CA VAL A 27 -7.31 -15.03 -22.45
C VAL A 27 -8.18 -14.00 -23.17
N ILE A 28 -7.52 -13.14 -23.95
CA ILE A 28 -8.13 -12.21 -24.92
C ILE A 28 -9.33 -11.46 -24.32
N SER A 29 -9.02 -10.31 -23.69
CA SER A 29 -10.02 -9.23 -23.64
C SER A 29 -10.56 -9.05 -25.06
N LYS A 30 -11.86 -8.89 -25.25
CA LYS A 30 -12.45 -8.44 -26.55
C LYS A 30 -11.79 -7.15 -27.09
N THR A 31 -10.89 -6.52 -26.34
CA THR A 31 -10.05 -5.37 -26.74
C THR A 31 -8.64 -5.72 -27.25
N ALA A 32 -8.14 -6.95 -27.08
CA ALA A 32 -6.92 -7.40 -27.78
C ALA A 32 -7.29 -7.71 -29.23
N GLN A 33 -7.43 -6.65 -30.05
CA GLN A 33 -7.64 -6.79 -31.49
C GLN A 33 -6.36 -7.36 -32.12
N PRO A 34 -6.37 -8.60 -32.66
CA PRO A 34 -5.18 -9.23 -33.25
C PRO A 34 -4.49 -8.40 -34.34
N GLY A 35 -5.21 -7.50 -35.02
CA GLY A 35 -4.63 -6.60 -36.02
C GLY A 35 -3.60 -5.57 -35.51
N ARG A 36 -3.46 -5.35 -34.19
CA ARG A 36 -2.54 -4.33 -33.65
C ARG A 36 -1.11 -4.82 -33.45
N THR A 37 -0.93 -6.11 -33.18
CA THR A 37 0.41 -6.68 -32.94
C THR A 37 1.19 -6.82 -34.25
N GLU A 38 0.53 -7.27 -35.32
CA GLU A 38 1.15 -7.41 -36.63
C GLU A 38 1.65 -6.07 -37.18
N ASP A 39 0.85 -5.01 -37.07
CA ASP A 39 1.23 -3.66 -37.50
C ASP A 39 2.47 -3.14 -36.76
N ARG A 40 2.55 -3.35 -35.44
CA ARG A 40 3.72 -2.98 -34.61
C ARG A 40 4.97 -3.78 -34.97
N LEU A 41 4.81 -5.02 -35.45
CA LEU A 41 5.93 -5.88 -35.86
C LEU A 41 6.50 -5.52 -37.23
N ARG A 42 5.71 -4.91 -38.13
CA ARG A 42 6.13 -4.63 -39.51
C ARG A 42 7.44 -3.85 -39.58
N SER A 43 7.56 -2.73 -38.86
CA SER A 43 8.75 -1.89 -38.92
C SER A 43 9.99 -2.60 -38.36
N PRO A 44 9.98 -3.16 -37.13
CA PRO A 44 11.11 -3.94 -36.62
C PRO A 44 11.51 -5.11 -37.53
N LEU A 45 10.55 -5.85 -38.09
CA LEU A 45 10.84 -6.97 -38.99
C LEU A 45 11.45 -6.51 -40.32
N ARG A 46 10.94 -5.41 -40.91
CA ARG A 46 11.53 -4.84 -42.14
C ARG A 46 12.95 -4.34 -41.91
N SER A 47 13.19 -3.64 -40.80
CA SER A 47 14.54 -3.18 -40.44
C SER A 47 15.47 -4.35 -40.19
N ALA A 48 15.00 -5.41 -39.52
CA ALA A 48 15.76 -6.65 -39.36
C ALA A 48 16.08 -7.32 -40.70
N ASP A 49 15.08 -7.47 -41.59
CA ASP A 49 15.27 -8.10 -42.90
C ASP A 49 16.19 -7.25 -43.80
N SER A 50 16.15 -5.92 -43.69
CA SER A 50 17.08 -5.01 -44.37
C SER A 50 18.51 -5.16 -43.86
N ALA A 51 18.70 -5.17 -42.54
CA ALA A 51 20.00 -5.38 -41.90
C ALA A 51 20.58 -6.77 -42.22
N LEU A 52 19.73 -7.80 -42.27
CA LEU A 52 20.12 -9.14 -42.72
C LEU A 52 20.60 -9.16 -44.17
N LYS A 53 19.91 -8.44 -45.07
CA LYS A 53 20.31 -8.31 -46.48
C LYS A 53 21.61 -7.54 -46.66
N SER A 54 21.88 -6.54 -45.83
CA SER A 54 23.13 -5.77 -45.85
C SER A 54 24.27 -6.42 -45.06
N GLY A 55 24.05 -7.59 -44.44
CA GLY A 55 25.05 -8.29 -43.64
C GLY A 55 25.30 -7.70 -42.23
N ASP A 56 24.51 -6.72 -41.79
CA ASP A 56 24.63 -6.08 -40.47
C ASP A 56 23.90 -6.92 -39.39
N GLU A 57 24.58 -7.95 -38.90
CA GLU A 57 24.03 -8.87 -37.91
C GLU A 57 23.74 -8.25 -36.53
N PRO A 58 24.59 -7.37 -35.95
CA PRO A 58 24.28 -6.68 -34.70
C PRO A 58 22.98 -5.89 -34.80
N GLU A 59 22.77 -5.17 -35.90
CA GLU A 59 21.59 -4.35 -36.12
C GLU A 59 20.35 -5.22 -36.37
N ALA A 60 20.47 -6.28 -37.18
CA ALA A 60 19.41 -7.26 -37.35
C ALA A 60 18.98 -7.89 -36.02
N ARG A 61 19.94 -8.26 -35.17
CA ARG A 61 19.68 -8.79 -33.83
C ARG A 61 18.95 -7.78 -32.95
N ARG A 62 19.37 -6.52 -32.96
CA ARG A 62 18.73 -5.43 -32.19
C ARG A 62 17.26 -5.29 -32.59
N HIS A 63 16.98 -5.23 -33.89
CA HIS A 63 15.61 -5.13 -34.41
C HIS A 63 14.75 -6.36 -34.09
N LEU A 64 15.32 -7.56 -34.16
CA LEU A 64 14.61 -8.79 -33.79
C LEU A 64 14.33 -8.90 -32.29
N LEU A 65 15.23 -8.42 -31.44
CA LEU A 65 14.97 -8.34 -30.00
C LEU A 65 13.86 -7.32 -29.69
N ASN A 66 13.81 -6.21 -30.42
CA ASN A 66 12.69 -5.25 -30.33
C ASN A 66 11.37 -5.88 -30.80
N ALA A 67 11.38 -6.65 -31.90
CA ALA A 67 10.22 -7.39 -32.36
C ALA A 67 9.76 -8.44 -31.33
N LEU A 68 10.72 -9.11 -30.67
CA LEU A 68 10.44 -10.08 -29.62
C LEU A 68 9.86 -9.44 -28.36
N ALA A 69 10.19 -8.18 -28.07
CA ALA A 69 9.56 -7.45 -26.98
C ALA A 69 8.07 -7.16 -27.26
N ILE A 70 7.72 -6.88 -28.51
CA ILE A 70 6.34 -6.64 -28.95
C ILE A 70 5.55 -7.95 -28.99
N ALA A 71 6.15 -9.01 -29.55
CA ALA A 71 5.50 -10.31 -29.72
C ALA A 71 6.45 -11.46 -29.30
N PRO A 72 6.57 -11.73 -27.99
CA PRO A 72 7.51 -12.72 -27.44
C PRO A 72 7.21 -14.16 -27.86
N PHE A 73 6.03 -14.39 -28.44
CA PHE A 73 5.51 -15.67 -28.88
C PHE A 73 5.39 -15.79 -30.40
N ASN A 74 5.90 -14.80 -31.16
CA ASN A 74 5.84 -14.85 -32.62
C ASN A 74 6.90 -15.83 -33.15
N ALA A 75 6.44 -16.93 -33.74
CA ALA A 75 7.32 -17.97 -34.29
C ALA A 75 8.27 -17.40 -35.35
N ALA A 76 7.80 -16.53 -36.25
CA ALA A 76 8.61 -15.97 -37.33
C ALA A 76 9.75 -15.06 -36.83
N VAL A 77 9.58 -14.38 -35.69
CA VAL A 77 10.65 -13.60 -35.03
C VAL A 77 11.70 -14.55 -34.46
N LEU A 78 11.27 -15.60 -33.75
CA LEU A 78 12.20 -16.59 -33.17
C LEU A 78 12.90 -17.43 -34.24
N GLU A 79 12.26 -17.75 -35.37
CA GLU A 79 12.88 -18.42 -36.51
C GLU A 79 14.01 -17.58 -37.12
N ARG A 80 13.83 -16.27 -37.25
CA ARG A 80 14.88 -15.34 -37.70
C ARG A 80 16.03 -15.24 -36.69
N LEU A 81 15.71 -15.17 -35.39
CA LEU A 81 16.72 -15.19 -34.32
C LEU A 81 17.49 -16.52 -34.28
N LEU A 82 16.80 -17.64 -34.52
CA LEU A 82 17.41 -18.96 -34.64
C LEU A 82 18.33 -19.02 -35.87
N THR A 83 17.89 -18.47 -37.00
CA THR A 83 18.68 -18.39 -38.25
C THR A 83 19.95 -17.57 -38.06
N LEU A 84 19.86 -16.38 -37.46
CA LEU A 84 21.04 -15.61 -37.03
C LEU A 84 21.89 -16.40 -36.03
N GLY A 85 21.23 -17.11 -35.12
CA GLY A 85 21.86 -17.96 -34.13
C GLY A 85 22.69 -19.07 -34.74
N VAL A 86 22.29 -19.67 -35.88
CA VAL A 86 23.00 -20.78 -36.55
C VAL A 86 24.47 -20.44 -36.84
N LYS A 87 24.79 -19.17 -37.10
CA LYS A 87 26.16 -18.69 -37.35
C LYS A 87 27.08 -18.82 -36.13
N THR A 88 26.52 -19.01 -34.93
CA THR A 88 27.26 -19.24 -33.69
C THR A 88 26.76 -20.51 -33.00
N SER A 89 27.65 -21.43 -32.62
CA SER A 89 27.21 -22.68 -31.97
C SER A 89 26.34 -22.41 -30.73
N ALA A 90 26.75 -21.49 -29.85
CA ALA A 90 25.98 -21.12 -28.67
C ALA A 90 24.63 -20.44 -28.99
N GLY A 91 24.58 -19.53 -29.96
CA GLY A 91 23.34 -18.84 -30.34
C GLY A 91 22.29 -19.79 -30.89
N ARG A 92 22.70 -20.79 -31.69
CA ARG A 92 21.81 -21.84 -32.21
C ARG A 92 21.12 -22.62 -31.10
N HIS A 93 21.86 -23.06 -30.09
CA HIS A 93 21.33 -23.84 -28.97
C HIS A 93 20.39 -23.01 -28.08
N LEU A 94 20.77 -21.76 -27.76
CA LEU A 94 19.94 -20.86 -26.94
C LEU A 94 18.57 -20.59 -27.55
N TRP A 95 18.54 -20.27 -28.84
CA TRP A 95 17.28 -20.00 -29.53
C TRP A 95 16.49 -21.29 -29.79
N ALA A 96 17.15 -22.43 -30.00
CA ALA A 96 16.49 -23.72 -30.13
C ALA A 96 15.74 -24.11 -28.85
N LEU A 97 16.33 -23.91 -27.66
CA LEU A 97 15.68 -24.14 -26.37
C LEU A 97 14.37 -23.34 -26.24
N ARG A 98 14.40 -22.04 -26.56
CA ARG A 98 13.22 -21.18 -26.47
C ARG A 98 12.18 -21.50 -27.55
N HIS A 99 12.63 -21.77 -28.77
CA HIS A 99 11.75 -22.13 -29.89
C HIS A 99 11.04 -23.48 -29.64
N ALA A 100 11.72 -24.46 -29.05
CA ALA A 100 11.08 -25.73 -28.66
C ALA A 100 9.95 -25.52 -27.65
N ALA A 101 10.15 -24.67 -26.63
CA ALA A 101 9.11 -24.36 -25.65
C ALA A 101 7.87 -23.69 -26.28
N LEU A 102 8.08 -22.81 -27.27
CA LEU A 102 7.00 -22.14 -28.02
C LEU A 102 6.15 -23.14 -28.82
N LEU A 103 6.78 -24.18 -29.37
CA LEU A 103 6.14 -25.19 -30.24
C LEU A 103 5.42 -26.31 -29.49
N VAL A 104 5.36 -26.24 -28.16
CA VAL A 104 4.54 -27.14 -27.35
C VAL A 104 3.07 -26.77 -27.53
N ASP A 105 2.28 -27.72 -28.03
CA ASP A 105 0.85 -27.54 -28.26
C ASP A 105 0.02 -27.58 -26.97
N ALA A 106 -1.29 -27.35 -27.12
CA ALA A 106 -2.26 -27.37 -26.01
C ALA A 106 -2.25 -28.67 -25.19
N GLY A 107 -1.90 -29.80 -25.81
CA GLY A 107 -1.81 -31.12 -25.16
C GLY A 107 -0.44 -31.43 -24.57
N GLY A 108 0.50 -30.48 -24.60
CA GLY A 108 1.87 -30.67 -24.15
C GLY A 108 2.73 -31.49 -25.12
N LYS A 109 2.31 -31.66 -26.38
CA LYS A 109 3.10 -32.34 -27.41
C LYS A 109 3.93 -31.32 -28.18
N LEU A 110 5.16 -31.68 -28.53
CA LEU A 110 6.06 -30.82 -29.31
C LEU A 110 5.91 -31.11 -30.80
N ARG A 111 5.60 -30.09 -31.60
CA ARG A 111 5.52 -30.20 -33.07
C ARG A 111 6.49 -29.23 -33.73
N ILE A 112 7.60 -29.73 -34.27
CA ILE A 112 8.58 -28.90 -35.00
C ILE A 112 8.30 -28.99 -36.50
N PRO A 113 7.94 -27.88 -37.17
CA PRO A 113 7.76 -27.86 -38.62
C PRO A 113 8.99 -28.36 -39.38
N THR A 114 8.79 -29.10 -40.48
CA THR A 114 9.89 -29.68 -41.28
C THR A 114 10.90 -28.62 -41.73
N LYS A 115 10.42 -27.43 -42.10
CA LYS A 115 11.24 -26.28 -42.52
C LYS A 115 12.20 -25.80 -41.43
N THR A 116 11.75 -25.74 -40.18
CA THR A 116 12.56 -25.27 -39.04
C THR A 116 13.36 -26.38 -38.39
N LYS A 117 13.00 -27.66 -38.58
CA LYS A 117 13.74 -28.82 -38.07
C LYS A 117 15.23 -28.80 -38.44
N LYS A 118 15.58 -28.29 -39.63
CA LYS A 118 16.98 -28.15 -40.09
C LYS A 118 17.78 -27.09 -39.31
N LEU A 119 17.10 -26.10 -38.71
CA LEU A 119 17.73 -25.02 -37.93
C LEU A 119 18.10 -25.48 -36.50
N PHE A 120 17.43 -26.51 -35.98
CA PHE A 120 17.76 -27.09 -34.68
C PHE A 120 19.10 -27.82 -34.74
N PRO A 121 19.89 -27.83 -33.64
CA PRO A 121 21.08 -28.65 -33.55
C PRO A 121 20.69 -30.14 -33.63
N SER A 122 21.14 -30.84 -34.68
CA SER A 122 20.64 -32.18 -35.04
C SER A 122 21.01 -33.28 -34.03
N LYS A 123 22.16 -33.13 -33.37
CA LYS A 123 22.68 -34.07 -32.37
C LYS A 123 22.30 -33.70 -30.92
N ASP A 124 21.65 -32.57 -30.70
CA ASP A 124 21.28 -32.10 -29.36
C ASP A 124 19.80 -32.43 -29.04
N PRO A 125 19.54 -33.37 -28.10
CA PRO A 125 18.19 -33.75 -27.73
C PRO A 125 17.54 -32.78 -26.71
N TRP A 126 18.30 -31.88 -26.10
CA TRP A 126 17.88 -31.13 -24.92
C TRP A 126 16.74 -30.13 -25.18
N PRO A 127 16.71 -29.37 -26.30
CA PRO A 127 15.59 -28.49 -26.62
C PRO A 127 14.24 -29.21 -26.57
N LYS A 128 14.18 -30.42 -27.14
CA LYS A 128 12.95 -31.22 -27.17
C LYS A 128 12.61 -31.80 -25.80
N ARG A 129 13.62 -32.41 -25.14
CA ARG A 129 13.44 -33.05 -23.82
C ARG A 129 12.97 -32.07 -22.76
N LEU A 130 13.59 -30.88 -22.69
CA LEU A 130 13.24 -29.85 -21.71
C LEU A 130 11.85 -29.25 -21.97
N ALA A 131 11.49 -28.98 -23.23
CA ALA A 131 10.17 -28.47 -23.58
C ALA A 131 9.04 -29.44 -23.16
N LEU A 132 9.21 -30.75 -23.43
CA LEU A 132 8.27 -31.78 -23.00
C LEU A 132 8.23 -31.96 -21.47
N ALA A 133 9.39 -31.92 -20.81
CA ALA A 133 9.48 -32.03 -19.36
C ALA A 133 8.78 -30.86 -18.64
N ARG A 134 8.91 -29.63 -19.16
CA ARG A 134 8.16 -28.46 -18.66
C ARG A 134 6.66 -28.64 -18.81
N ALA A 135 6.17 -29.15 -19.95
CA ALA A 135 4.75 -29.42 -20.12
C ALA A 135 4.24 -30.46 -19.11
N GLN A 136 5.00 -31.54 -18.89
CA GLN A 136 4.68 -32.56 -17.88
C GLN A 136 4.67 -31.99 -16.46
N ALA A 137 5.59 -31.07 -16.15
CA ALA A 137 5.63 -30.36 -14.87
C ALA A 137 4.37 -29.51 -14.64
N VAL A 138 3.89 -28.78 -15.66
CA VAL A 138 2.64 -28.01 -15.57
C VAL A 138 1.45 -28.92 -15.23
N PHE A 139 1.28 -30.03 -15.96
CA PHE A 139 0.21 -30.99 -15.69
C PHE A 139 0.32 -31.64 -14.31
N ALA A 140 1.54 -31.84 -13.80
CA ALA A 140 1.76 -32.36 -12.47
C ALA A 140 1.32 -31.37 -11.38
N VAL A 141 1.58 -30.07 -11.57
CA VAL A 141 1.10 -29.01 -10.66
C VAL A 141 -0.41 -28.87 -10.73
N GLU A 142 -1.01 -28.87 -11.93
CA GLU A 142 -2.46 -28.87 -12.10
C GLU A 142 -3.12 -30.03 -11.34
N ARG A 143 -2.58 -31.25 -11.50
CA ARG A 143 -3.06 -32.44 -10.78
C ARG A 143 -2.89 -32.31 -9.27
N LEU A 144 -1.78 -31.75 -8.80
CA LEU A 144 -1.55 -31.49 -7.38
C LEU A 144 -2.61 -30.55 -6.81
N LEU A 145 -2.93 -29.47 -7.51
CA LEU A 145 -3.97 -28.51 -7.10
C LEU A 145 -5.39 -29.10 -7.21
N GLY A 146 -5.62 -30.05 -8.12
CA GLY A 146 -6.93 -30.68 -8.37
C GLY A 146 -7.28 -31.85 -7.46
N LYS A 147 -6.34 -32.39 -6.66
CA LYS A 147 -6.61 -33.49 -5.72
C LYS A 147 -7.60 -33.04 -4.64
N LYS A 148 -8.86 -33.46 -4.75
CA LYS A 148 -9.83 -33.38 -3.65
C LYS A 148 -9.47 -34.41 -2.59
N THR A 149 -9.36 -34.00 -1.32
CA THR A 149 -9.28 -34.98 -0.22
C THR A 149 -10.60 -35.74 -0.10
N PRO A 150 -10.59 -37.06 0.17
CA PRO A 150 -11.79 -37.90 0.20
C PRO A 150 -12.93 -37.41 1.12
N ASN A 151 -12.62 -36.62 2.16
CA ASN A 151 -13.59 -36.28 3.21
C ASN A 151 -13.91 -34.78 3.34
N GLY A 152 -13.60 -33.94 2.34
CA GLY A 152 -13.88 -32.49 2.39
C GLY A 152 -13.10 -31.67 3.43
N ARG A 153 -12.40 -32.30 4.38
CA ARG A 153 -11.53 -31.70 5.41
C ARG A 153 -10.17 -31.17 4.89
N GLY A 154 -9.90 -31.26 3.59
CA GLY A 154 -8.66 -30.76 2.96
C GLY A 154 -8.72 -29.34 2.40
N ALA A 155 -9.84 -28.63 2.57
CA ALA A 155 -10.00 -27.25 2.08
C ALA A 155 -9.09 -26.24 2.81
N ASP A 156 -8.63 -26.61 4.00
CA ASP A 156 -8.11 -25.71 5.01
C ASP A 156 -6.70 -25.19 4.71
N ALA A 157 -5.87 -26.01 4.07
CA ALA A 157 -4.46 -25.69 3.79
C ALA A 157 -4.15 -25.52 2.29
N SER A 158 -5.19 -25.47 1.45
CA SER A 158 -5.07 -25.33 0.00
C SER A 158 -4.53 -23.95 -0.42
N ASN A 159 -4.74 -22.90 0.38
CA ASN A 159 -4.28 -21.55 0.04
C ASN A 159 -2.75 -21.40 0.07
N LEU A 160 -2.06 -22.07 0.99
CA LEU A 160 -0.59 -22.06 1.03
C LEU A 160 -0.01 -22.72 -0.22
N LEU A 161 -0.53 -23.90 -0.57
CA LEU A 161 -0.18 -24.59 -1.81
C LEU A 161 -0.47 -23.74 -3.04
N ARG A 162 -1.63 -23.08 -3.11
CA ARG A 162 -1.98 -22.17 -4.23
C ARG A 162 -1.04 -20.98 -4.32
N ALA A 163 -0.73 -20.34 -3.19
CA ALA A 163 0.19 -19.21 -3.13
C ALA A 163 1.61 -19.61 -3.55
N TRP A 164 2.07 -20.81 -3.17
CA TRP A 164 3.34 -21.38 -3.63
C TRP A 164 3.32 -21.74 -5.13
N ALA A 165 2.24 -22.37 -5.60
CA ALA A 165 2.13 -22.88 -6.97
C ALA A 165 1.92 -21.76 -8.00
N ALA A 166 1.25 -20.66 -7.64
CA ALA A 166 0.93 -19.58 -8.57
C ALA A 166 2.16 -18.98 -9.30
N PRO A 167 3.23 -18.55 -8.61
CA PRO A 167 4.45 -18.09 -9.30
C PRO A 167 5.19 -19.22 -10.02
N LEU A 168 5.11 -20.47 -9.53
CA LEU A 168 5.76 -21.60 -10.18
C LEU A 168 5.14 -21.91 -11.55
N VAL A 169 3.81 -21.95 -11.61
CA VAL A 169 3.08 -22.19 -12.86
C VAL A 169 3.38 -21.11 -13.89
N ARG A 170 3.50 -19.84 -13.47
CA ARG A 170 3.89 -18.73 -14.36
C ARG A 170 5.30 -18.92 -14.93
N PHE A 171 6.25 -19.30 -14.07
CA PHE A 171 7.61 -19.64 -14.50
C PHE A 171 7.62 -20.79 -15.53
N LEU A 172 6.88 -21.87 -15.29
CA LEU A 172 6.82 -23.04 -16.18
C LEU A 172 6.18 -22.73 -17.54
N LEU A 173 5.21 -21.81 -17.58
CA LEU A 173 4.42 -21.47 -18.78
C LEU A 173 4.99 -20.28 -19.58
N GLU A 174 6.07 -19.66 -19.10
CA GLU A 174 6.54 -18.35 -19.57
C GLU A 174 6.83 -18.26 -21.08
N ASP A 175 7.23 -19.38 -21.70
CA ASP A 175 7.56 -19.51 -23.12
C ASP A 175 6.60 -20.45 -23.89
N SER A 176 5.52 -20.92 -23.27
CA SER A 176 4.58 -21.92 -23.84
C SER A 176 3.14 -21.36 -23.93
N PRO A 177 2.87 -20.38 -24.82
CA PRO A 177 1.58 -19.68 -24.88
C PRO A 177 0.39 -20.57 -25.25
N GLN A 178 0.57 -21.58 -26.11
CA GLN A 178 -0.52 -22.50 -26.47
C GLN A 178 -0.93 -23.37 -25.28
N LEU A 179 0.05 -23.87 -24.52
CA LEU A 179 -0.18 -24.61 -23.29
C LEU A 179 -0.82 -23.71 -22.23
N LEU A 180 -0.35 -22.47 -22.06
CA LEU A 180 -0.95 -21.48 -21.17
C LEU A 180 -2.43 -21.27 -21.50
N ASN A 181 -2.75 -21.02 -22.78
CA ASN A 181 -4.14 -20.79 -23.22
C ASN A 181 -5.04 -22.00 -22.95
N ALA A 182 -4.53 -23.22 -23.19
CA ALA A 182 -5.27 -24.46 -22.96
C ALA A 182 -5.53 -24.72 -21.47
N GLN A 183 -4.55 -24.42 -20.60
CA GLN A 183 -4.65 -24.69 -19.16
C GLN A 183 -5.21 -23.53 -18.34
N ALA A 184 -5.31 -22.32 -18.91
CA ALA A 184 -5.70 -21.11 -18.21
C ALA A 184 -6.99 -21.28 -17.40
N ARG A 185 -8.06 -21.85 -17.98
CA ARG A 185 -9.32 -22.02 -17.25
C ARG A 185 -9.15 -22.89 -16.01
N ARG A 186 -8.51 -24.06 -16.16
CA ARG A 186 -8.34 -25.04 -15.07
C ARG A 186 -7.40 -24.52 -13.99
N LEU A 187 -6.28 -23.91 -14.38
CA LEU A 187 -5.33 -23.32 -13.44
C LEU A 187 -5.94 -22.17 -12.66
N ASN A 188 -6.77 -21.33 -13.30
CA ASN A 188 -7.42 -20.24 -12.59
C ASN A 188 -8.47 -20.71 -11.59
N GLU A 189 -9.27 -21.72 -11.94
CA GLU A 189 -10.20 -22.35 -10.99
C GLU A 189 -9.43 -22.98 -9.82
N ALA A 190 -8.31 -23.64 -10.10
CA ALA A 190 -7.50 -24.32 -9.09
C ALA A 190 -6.74 -23.37 -8.16
N LEU A 191 -6.29 -22.21 -8.67
CA LEU A 191 -5.53 -21.19 -7.94
C LEU A 191 -6.41 -20.18 -7.19
N ALA A 192 -7.74 -20.24 -7.35
CA ALA A 192 -8.66 -19.33 -6.67
C ALA A 192 -8.56 -19.48 -5.14
N VAL A 193 -8.30 -18.37 -4.44
CA VAL A 193 -8.22 -18.33 -2.97
C VAL A 193 -9.58 -18.66 -2.37
N THR A 194 -9.60 -19.57 -1.41
CA THR A 194 -10.78 -19.87 -0.58
C THR A 194 -10.63 -19.20 0.78
N VAL A 195 -11.71 -19.00 1.53
CA VAL A 195 -11.62 -18.46 2.89
C VAL A 195 -12.13 -19.53 3.87
N PRO A 196 -11.24 -20.40 4.40
CA PRO A 196 -11.62 -21.50 5.27
C PRO A 196 -11.98 -21.03 6.68
N HIS A 197 -12.55 -21.92 7.49
CA HIS A 197 -12.74 -21.78 8.95
C HIS A 197 -13.53 -20.59 9.50
N ARG A 198 -14.16 -19.76 8.65
CA ARG A 198 -14.82 -18.53 9.08
C ARG A 198 -15.82 -18.72 10.23
N SER A 199 -16.62 -19.78 10.19
CA SER A 199 -17.60 -20.07 11.24
C SER A 199 -16.93 -20.67 12.48
N GLN A 200 -16.01 -21.62 12.31
CA GLN A 200 -15.31 -22.27 13.42
C GLN A 200 -14.54 -21.27 14.27
N VAL A 201 -13.84 -20.31 13.65
CA VAL A 201 -13.11 -19.26 14.37
C VAL A 201 -14.05 -18.38 15.20
N ILE A 202 -15.27 -18.11 14.71
CA ILE A 202 -16.29 -17.34 15.45
C ILE A 202 -16.81 -18.16 16.64
N ASP A 203 -17.03 -19.46 16.45
CA ASP A 203 -17.48 -20.37 17.52
C ASP A 203 -16.39 -20.53 18.61
N ASP A 204 -15.13 -20.69 18.21
CA ASP A 204 -13.97 -20.76 19.12
C ASP A 204 -13.84 -19.46 19.95
N LEU A 205 -14.00 -18.30 19.30
CA LEU A 205 -13.98 -17.00 19.98
C LEU A 205 -15.16 -16.83 20.95
N LEU A 206 -16.34 -17.35 20.61
CA LEU A 206 -17.50 -17.31 21.52
C LEU A 206 -17.22 -18.08 22.80
N ALA A 207 -16.60 -19.25 22.69
CA ALA A 207 -16.22 -20.05 23.86
C ALA A 207 -15.26 -19.27 24.79
N VAL A 208 -14.29 -18.53 24.22
CA VAL A 208 -13.39 -17.67 25.00
C VAL A 208 -14.14 -16.46 25.59
N ALA A 209 -14.97 -15.77 24.80
CA ALA A 209 -15.71 -14.58 25.24
C ALA A 209 -16.73 -14.87 26.35
N GLU A 210 -17.22 -16.10 26.43
CA GLU A 210 -18.20 -16.53 27.43
C GLU A 210 -17.57 -17.18 28.65
N ASN A 211 -16.24 -17.36 28.68
CA ASN A 211 -15.51 -17.85 29.84
C ASN A 211 -15.28 -16.70 30.84
N PRO A 212 -15.90 -16.73 32.04
CA PRO A 212 -15.75 -15.65 33.02
C PRO A 212 -14.42 -15.71 33.79
N ASN A 213 -13.66 -16.81 33.71
CA ASN A 213 -12.48 -17.04 34.53
C ASN A 213 -11.23 -16.29 34.05
N ASP A 214 -11.25 -15.79 32.81
CA ASP A 214 -10.17 -15.00 32.22
C ASP A 214 -10.79 -13.74 31.58
N PRO A 215 -11.02 -12.68 32.37
CA PRO A 215 -11.72 -11.50 31.89
C PRO A 215 -10.94 -10.75 30.80
N GLU A 216 -9.60 -10.79 30.80
CA GLU A 216 -8.77 -10.17 29.76
C GLU A 216 -8.98 -10.84 28.40
N SER A 217 -8.83 -12.17 28.33
CA SER A 217 -9.03 -12.91 27.08
C SER A 217 -10.49 -12.85 26.62
N ALA A 218 -11.45 -12.89 27.55
CA ALA A 218 -12.87 -12.75 27.23
C ALA A 218 -13.20 -11.36 26.66
N LEU A 219 -12.59 -10.29 27.20
CA LEU A 219 -12.72 -8.94 26.66
C LEU A 219 -12.20 -8.88 25.22
N GLU A 220 -10.99 -9.39 24.97
CA GLU A 220 -10.41 -9.36 23.63
C GLU A 220 -11.24 -10.18 22.63
N ALA A 221 -11.66 -11.38 23.01
CA ALA A 221 -12.54 -12.22 22.18
C ALA A 221 -13.88 -11.53 21.87
N GLY A 222 -14.52 -10.94 22.88
CA GLY A 222 -15.77 -10.17 22.72
C GLY A 222 -15.60 -8.98 21.77
N ARG A 223 -14.49 -8.23 21.89
CA ARG A 223 -14.15 -7.12 20.98
C ARG A 223 -13.94 -7.61 19.54
N ILE A 224 -13.23 -8.72 19.34
CA ILE A 224 -13.03 -9.32 18.01
C ILE A 224 -14.37 -9.74 17.40
N LEU A 225 -15.25 -10.38 18.18
CA LEU A 225 -16.58 -10.80 17.72
C LEU A 225 -17.48 -9.61 17.35
N ARG A 226 -17.38 -8.50 18.11
CA ARG A 226 -18.06 -7.25 17.78
C ARG A 226 -17.57 -6.69 16.45
N GLY A 227 -16.27 -6.78 16.17
CA GLY A 227 -15.70 -6.45 14.87
C GLY A 227 -16.26 -7.29 13.72
N PHE A 228 -16.32 -8.62 13.89
CA PHE A 228 -16.96 -9.51 12.90
C PHE A 228 -18.43 -9.16 12.67
N ALA A 229 -19.18 -8.85 13.74
CA ALA A 229 -20.58 -8.45 13.64
C ALA A 229 -20.74 -7.11 12.90
N SER A 230 -19.87 -6.13 13.17
CA SER A 230 -19.81 -4.85 12.45
C SER A 230 -19.58 -5.09 10.95
N GLN A 231 -18.53 -5.84 10.59
CA GLN A 231 -18.23 -6.13 9.18
C GLN A 231 -19.40 -6.84 8.48
N ALA A 232 -20.04 -7.82 9.14
CA ALA A 232 -21.19 -8.52 8.54
C ALA A 232 -22.40 -7.62 8.27
N ALA A 233 -22.54 -6.49 8.98
CA ALA A 233 -23.59 -5.52 8.76
C ALA A 233 -23.29 -4.56 7.59
N GLN A 234 -22.04 -4.51 7.11
CA GLN A 234 -21.63 -3.64 6.01
C GLN A 234 -22.14 -4.16 4.66
N LYS A 235 -22.66 -3.25 3.82
CA LYS A 235 -23.21 -3.58 2.49
C LYS A 235 -22.15 -3.61 1.39
N ASP A 236 -20.98 -3.05 1.66
CA ASP A 236 -19.91 -2.79 0.70
C ASP A 236 -18.69 -3.70 0.90
N LEU A 237 -18.82 -4.80 1.67
CA LEU A 237 -17.75 -5.80 1.79
C LEU A 237 -17.30 -6.33 0.42
N GLU A 238 -15.99 -6.45 0.26
CA GLU A 238 -15.36 -7.08 -0.90
C GLU A 238 -15.30 -8.61 -0.73
N GLY A 239 -15.26 -9.34 -1.84
CA GLY A 239 -15.11 -10.79 -1.84
C GLY A 239 -16.40 -11.55 -1.55
N ARG A 240 -16.29 -12.69 -0.84
CA ARG A 240 -17.46 -13.51 -0.49
C ARG A 240 -18.23 -12.85 0.65
N PRO A 241 -19.58 -12.93 0.65
CA PRO A 241 -20.37 -12.40 1.75
C PRO A 241 -20.00 -13.09 3.07
N ALA A 242 -20.29 -12.40 4.18
CA ALA A 242 -20.16 -12.95 5.53
C ALA A 242 -20.84 -14.32 5.63
N PRO A 243 -20.29 -15.27 6.42
CA PRO A 243 -21.00 -16.51 6.73
C PRO A 243 -22.28 -16.19 7.50
N LYS A 244 -23.19 -17.17 7.59
CA LYS A 244 -24.31 -17.07 8.53
C LYS A 244 -23.72 -16.99 9.94
N LEU A 245 -23.93 -15.86 10.60
CA LEU A 245 -23.45 -15.65 11.96
C LEU A 245 -24.34 -16.39 12.98
N PRO A 246 -23.79 -16.76 14.15
CA PRO A 246 -24.58 -17.23 15.27
C PRO A 246 -25.69 -16.25 15.64
N THR A 247 -26.81 -16.78 16.13
CA THR A 247 -27.95 -15.97 16.57
C THR A 247 -27.52 -14.97 17.64
N ARG A 248 -27.93 -13.70 17.47
CA ARG A 248 -27.64 -12.60 18.41
C ARG A 248 -26.13 -12.40 18.67
N LEU A 249 -25.24 -12.74 17.73
CA LEU A 249 -23.79 -12.59 17.89
C LEU A 249 -23.38 -11.20 18.42
N ALA A 250 -23.89 -10.12 17.82
CA ALA A 250 -23.57 -8.75 18.23
C ALA A 250 -23.93 -8.47 19.71
N GLN A 251 -25.09 -8.96 20.17
CA GLN A 251 -25.55 -8.78 21.55
C GLN A 251 -24.71 -9.60 22.53
N ARG A 252 -24.39 -10.86 22.18
CA ARG A 252 -23.53 -11.73 23.00
C ARG A 252 -22.12 -11.15 23.13
N ALA A 253 -21.56 -10.66 22.02
CA ALA A 253 -20.25 -10.01 21.99
C ALA A 253 -20.24 -8.75 22.87
N ALA A 254 -21.25 -7.87 22.75
CA ALA A 254 -21.38 -6.70 23.61
C ALA A 254 -21.48 -7.07 25.09
N ALA A 255 -22.34 -8.05 25.43
CA ALA A 255 -22.49 -8.51 26.81
C ALA A 255 -21.18 -9.09 27.39
N ALA A 256 -20.38 -9.81 26.59
CA ALA A 256 -19.05 -10.27 27.00
C ALA A 256 -18.09 -9.10 27.29
N VAL A 257 -18.02 -8.13 26.38
CA VAL A 257 -17.19 -6.93 26.55
C VAL A 257 -17.57 -6.16 27.82
N ASP A 258 -18.87 -5.93 28.04
CA ASP A 258 -19.35 -5.17 29.19
C ASP A 258 -19.08 -5.89 30.51
N ARG A 259 -19.31 -7.22 30.57
CA ARG A 259 -18.98 -8.02 31.75
C ARG A 259 -17.49 -7.97 32.06
N SER A 260 -16.62 -8.24 31.08
CA SER A 260 -15.18 -8.28 31.31
C SER A 260 -14.61 -6.92 31.68
N ARG A 261 -15.06 -5.83 31.03
CA ARG A 261 -14.66 -4.46 31.42
C ARG A 261 -15.04 -4.14 32.85
N LYS A 262 -16.22 -4.58 33.31
CA LYS A 262 -16.66 -4.36 34.69
C LYS A 262 -15.74 -5.05 35.70
N VAL A 263 -15.29 -6.28 35.41
CA VAL A 263 -14.35 -7.02 36.26
C VAL A 263 -12.99 -6.33 36.27
N LEU A 264 -12.39 -6.11 35.10
CA LEU A 264 -11.07 -5.49 34.97
C LEU A 264 -11.02 -4.08 35.56
N ALA A 265 -12.07 -3.29 35.37
CA ALA A 265 -12.14 -1.95 35.94
C ALA A 265 -12.15 -1.92 37.48
N ALA A 266 -12.61 -3.00 38.12
CA ALA A 266 -12.56 -3.16 39.57
C ALA A 266 -11.15 -3.54 40.06
N GLU A 267 -10.36 -4.22 39.22
CA GLU A 267 -8.98 -4.64 39.50
C GLU A 267 -7.97 -3.51 39.24
N ASP A 268 -8.14 -2.74 38.16
CA ASP A 268 -7.26 -1.62 37.75
C ASP A 268 -7.28 -0.42 38.74
N GLY A 269 -8.16 -0.43 39.73
CA GLY A 269 -8.32 0.65 40.70
C GLY A 269 -8.96 1.92 40.14
N ALA A 270 -8.84 3.01 40.90
CA ALA A 270 -9.45 4.30 40.55
C ALA A 270 -8.72 4.98 39.38
N PRO A 271 -9.44 5.58 38.40
CA PRO A 271 -8.83 6.35 37.33
C PRO A 271 -7.94 7.50 37.85
N LEU A 272 -6.89 7.82 37.11
CA LEU A 272 -5.99 8.92 37.45
C LEU A 272 -6.66 10.29 37.25
N THR A 273 -6.21 11.31 37.98
CA THR A 273 -6.59 12.70 37.71
C THR A 273 -5.58 13.35 36.77
N VAL A 274 -5.96 14.48 36.16
CA VAL A 274 -5.07 15.26 35.28
C VAL A 274 -3.83 15.75 36.06
N GLU A 275 -3.98 16.07 37.34
CA GLU A 275 -2.89 16.50 38.22
C GLU A 275 -1.88 15.37 38.42
N LYS A 276 -2.35 14.14 38.70
CA LYS A 276 -1.48 12.96 38.83
C LYS A 276 -0.72 12.67 37.54
N LEU A 277 -1.39 12.73 36.39
CA LEU A 277 -0.73 12.55 35.10
C LEU A 277 0.35 13.62 34.86
N ARG A 278 0.08 14.88 35.18
CA ARG A 278 1.07 15.97 35.04
C ARG A 278 2.27 15.81 35.97
N ALA A 279 2.05 15.24 37.15
CA ALA A 279 3.09 15.00 38.15
C ALA A 279 4.05 13.86 37.78
N MET A 280 3.67 12.95 36.88
CA MET A 280 4.54 11.86 36.43
C MET A 280 5.84 12.42 35.83
N SER A 281 6.97 11.97 36.37
CA SER A 281 8.27 12.10 35.74
C SER A 281 8.24 11.44 34.37
N PRO A 282 9.11 11.84 33.43
CA PRO A 282 9.01 11.23 32.12
C PRO A 282 9.38 9.73 32.08
N ALA A 283 10.00 9.16 33.13
CA ALA A 283 10.33 7.73 33.16
C ALA A 283 9.08 6.92 33.51
N GLU A 284 8.28 7.45 34.45
CA GLU A 284 6.95 6.93 34.77
C GLU A 284 6.02 7.04 33.57
N ARG A 285 6.14 8.06 32.71
CA ARG A 285 5.32 8.19 31.48
C ARG A 285 5.60 7.10 30.45
N ASP A 286 6.87 6.78 30.24
CA ASP A 286 7.28 5.72 29.31
C ASP A 286 6.85 4.35 29.84
N ALA A 287 7.08 4.09 31.14
CA ALA A 287 6.61 2.87 31.82
C ALA A 287 5.08 2.74 31.79
N PHE A 288 4.36 3.84 32.05
CA PHE A 288 2.90 3.90 31.96
C PHE A 288 2.43 3.58 30.55
N THR A 289 3.04 4.17 29.52
CA THR A 289 2.66 3.93 28.12
C THR A 289 2.84 2.45 27.76
N ALA A 290 3.94 1.82 28.17
CA ALA A 290 4.18 0.41 27.94
C ALA A 290 3.18 -0.49 28.68
N ALA A 291 2.91 -0.21 29.96
CA ALA A 291 1.97 -0.97 30.78
C ALA A 291 0.52 -0.86 30.29
N HIS A 292 0.17 0.29 29.72
CA HIS A 292 -1.21 0.60 29.33
C HIS A 292 -1.46 0.59 27.81
N ALA A 293 -0.58 -0.05 27.04
CA ALA A 293 -0.69 -0.15 25.57
C ALA A 293 -1.73 -1.18 25.10
N THR A 294 -2.48 -1.82 26.02
CA THR A 294 -3.45 -2.86 25.68
C THR A 294 -4.89 -2.42 25.94
N PRO A 295 -5.87 -2.98 25.21
CA PRO A 295 -7.28 -2.70 25.47
C PRO A 295 -7.83 -3.28 26.77
N ALA A 296 -7.15 -4.26 27.36
CA ALA A 296 -7.53 -4.86 28.64
C ALA A 296 -7.15 -3.95 29.81
N HIS A 297 -5.97 -3.34 29.74
CA HIS A 297 -5.48 -2.36 30.71
C HIS A 297 -5.22 -1.01 30.05
N PRO A 298 -6.23 -0.33 29.49
CA PRO A 298 -6.02 0.97 28.87
C PRO A 298 -5.59 1.99 29.93
N GLY A 299 -4.94 3.07 29.51
CA GLY A 299 -4.71 4.20 30.39
C GLY A 299 -6.06 4.86 30.72
N ARG A 300 -6.32 5.11 32.01
CA ARG A 300 -7.62 5.62 32.50
C ARG A 300 -7.44 6.92 33.28
N ALA A 301 -8.17 7.96 32.90
CA ALA A 301 -8.17 9.22 33.62
C ALA A 301 -9.52 9.93 33.62
N VAL A 302 -9.85 10.60 34.72
CA VAL A 302 -11.00 11.50 34.81
C VAL A 302 -10.62 12.91 34.38
N SER A 303 -11.54 13.57 33.67
CA SER A 303 -11.42 14.98 33.35
C SER A 303 -11.54 15.86 34.61
N PRO A 304 -11.11 17.13 34.59
CA PRO A 304 -10.97 17.96 35.79
C PRO A 304 -12.21 18.06 36.69
N ASN A 305 -13.42 18.09 36.12
CA ASN A 305 -14.68 18.14 36.86
C ASN A 305 -15.44 16.79 36.86
N GLY A 306 -14.78 15.71 36.46
CA GLY A 306 -15.39 14.36 36.40
C GLY A 306 -16.45 14.18 35.32
N LEU A 307 -16.62 15.14 34.40
CA LEU A 307 -17.62 15.05 33.32
C LEU A 307 -17.35 13.90 32.35
N TYR A 308 -16.09 13.47 32.25
CA TYR A 308 -15.67 12.39 31.37
C TYR A 308 -14.65 11.46 32.02
N LEU A 309 -14.85 10.16 31.85
CA LEU A 309 -13.80 9.15 31.93
C LEU A 309 -13.14 9.00 30.54
N VAL A 310 -11.82 9.03 30.49
CA VAL A 310 -11.04 8.79 29.26
C VAL A 310 -10.31 7.46 29.39
N GLU A 311 -10.45 6.60 28.39
CA GLU A 311 -9.79 5.30 28.30
C GLU A 311 -9.02 5.20 26.97
N THR A 312 -7.72 4.88 27.01
CA THR A 312 -6.96 4.71 25.77
C THR A 312 -5.74 3.80 25.88
N PRO A 313 -5.50 2.91 24.90
CA PRO A 313 -4.21 2.25 24.70
C PRO A 313 -3.19 3.10 23.90
N CYS A 314 -3.54 4.34 23.53
CA CYS A 314 -2.69 5.16 22.66
C CYS A 314 -1.46 5.77 23.35
N GLY A 315 -1.32 5.60 24.67
CA GLY A 315 -0.19 6.11 25.44
C GLY A 315 -0.48 7.36 26.28
N PHE A 316 0.53 7.79 27.02
CA PHE A 316 0.42 8.84 28.04
C PHE A 316 0.06 10.21 27.45
N GLU A 317 0.74 10.66 26.38
CA GLU A 317 0.51 12.01 25.82
C GLU A 317 -0.93 12.15 25.32
N THR A 318 -1.45 11.09 24.71
CA THR A 318 -2.84 11.01 24.25
C THR A 318 -3.81 11.09 25.42
N LEU A 319 -3.61 10.28 26.48
CA LEU A 319 -4.48 10.26 27.66
C LEU A 319 -4.54 11.64 28.33
N LEU A 320 -3.38 12.23 28.64
CA LEU A 320 -3.28 13.54 29.27
C LEU A 320 -3.90 14.64 28.38
N GLY A 321 -3.60 14.61 27.08
CA GLY A 321 -4.11 15.59 26.12
C GLY A 321 -5.63 15.59 26.05
N VAL A 322 -6.26 14.42 25.97
CA VAL A 322 -7.73 14.31 25.90
C VAL A 322 -8.38 14.65 27.24
N ALA A 323 -7.92 14.06 28.34
CA ALA A 323 -8.51 14.29 29.67
C ALA A 323 -8.47 15.78 30.07
N SER A 324 -7.39 16.49 29.74
CA SER A 324 -7.24 17.91 30.06
C SER A 324 -8.03 18.86 29.16
N THR A 325 -8.55 18.39 28.02
CA THR A 325 -9.18 19.26 27.00
C THR A 325 -10.65 18.94 26.72
N ILE A 326 -11.11 17.71 26.95
CA ILE A 326 -12.47 17.26 26.59
C ILE A 326 -13.59 18.18 27.11
N GLU A 327 -13.49 18.64 28.35
CA GLU A 327 -14.49 19.53 28.96
C GLU A 327 -14.54 20.93 28.31
N LYS A 328 -13.45 21.38 27.67
CA LYS A 328 -13.46 22.63 26.90
C LYS A 328 -14.35 22.49 25.66
N HIS A 329 -14.32 21.33 25.00
CA HIS A 329 -15.19 21.01 23.86
C HIS A 329 -16.65 20.88 24.31
N HIS A 330 -16.90 20.19 25.42
CA HIS A 330 -18.23 20.06 26.02
C HIS A 330 -18.82 21.44 26.37
N ARG A 331 -18.10 22.30 27.11
CA ARG A 331 -18.60 23.64 27.50
C ARG A 331 -18.93 24.52 26.30
N ARG A 332 -18.17 24.39 25.21
CA ARG A 332 -18.46 25.09 23.96
C ARG A 332 -19.80 24.65 23.37
N LEU A 333 -20.09 23.35 23.40
CA LEU A 333 -21.37 22.79 22.96
C LEU A 333 -22.52 23.20 23.89
N VAL A 334 -22.33 23.17 25.21
CA VAL A 334 -23.34 23.65 26.18
C VAL A 334 -23.70 25.10 25.90
N LYS A 335 -22.71 25.98 25.72
CA LYS A 335 -22.94 27.39 25.39
C LYS A 335 -23.72 27.54 24.08
N TRP A 336 -23.46 26.68 23.10
CA TRP A 336 -24.09 26.74 21.79
C TRP A 336 -25.52 26.20 21.77
N TYR A 337 -25.77 25.07 22.45
CA TYR A 337 -27.11 24.50 22.61
C TYR A 337 -27.97 25.26 23.65
N GLY A 338 -27.34 26.07 24.49
CA GLY A 338 -27.99 26.85 25.55
C GLY A 338 -28.32 26.05 26.81
N ARG A 339 -28.02 24.75 26.86
CA ARG A 339 -28.20 23.88 28.03
C ARG A 339 -27.29 22.66 27.98
N ASP A 340 -27.00 22.09 29.15
CA ASP A 340 -26.32 20.81 29.29
C ASP A 340 -27.35 19.71 29.56
N PRO A 341 -27.59 18.76 28.64
CA PRO A 341 -28.52 17.65 28.87
C PRO A 341 -27.92 16.52 29.71
N PHE A 342 -26.68 16.63 30.16
CA PHE A 342 -25.94 15.57 30.87
C PHE A 342 -25.55 15.97 32.30
N GLU A 343 -26.23 16.96 32.89
CA GLU A 343 -25.96 17.38 34.26
C GLU A 343 -26.09 16.18 35.22
N GLY A 344 -25.03 15.90 35.98
CA GLY A 344 -24.94 14.71 36.85
C GLY A 344 -24.63 13.39 36.14
N GLN A 345 -24.45 13.37 34.81
CA GLN A 345 -24.19 12.16 34.01
C GLN A 345 -22.84 12.22 33.29
N SER A 346 -21.87 11.45 33.80
CA SER A 346 -20.53 11.35 33.20
C SER A 346 -20.55 10.61 31.86
N GLY A 347 -19.79 11.09 30.88
CA GLY A 347 -19.56 10.41 29.60
C GLY A 347 -18.27 9.56 29.60
N THR A 348 -18.10 8.70 28.61
CA THR A 348 -16.83 7.97 28.40
C THR A 348 -16.24 8.29 27.03
N ILE A 349 -14.96 8.65 26.99
CA ILE A 349 -14.18 8.83 25.76
C ILE A 349 -13.23 7.64 25.61
N ARG A 350 -13.32 6.94 24.48
CA ARG A 350 -12.38 5.88 24.10
C ARG A 350 -11.58 6.32 22.89
N VAL A 351 -10.26 6.27 22.99
CA VAL A 351 -9.36 6.60 21.87
C VAL A 351 -8.61 5.36 21.45
N VAL A 352 -8.80 4.91 20.22
CA VAL A 352 -8.17 3.72 19.64
C VAL A 352 -7.18 4.09 18.53
N THR A 353 -6.30 3.17 18.17
CA THR A 353 -5.23 3.44 17.21
C THR A 353 -5.68 3.18 15.77
N THR A 354 -6.27 2.02 15.49
CA THR A 354 -6.54 1.60 14.12
C THR A 354 -8.02 1.55 13.77
N THR A 355 -8.29 1.39 12.47
CA THR A 355 -9.65 1.22 11.93
C THR A 355 -10.29 -0.08 12.40
N ASP A 356 -9.53 -1.18 12.42
CA ASP A 356 -10.05 -2.47 12.90
C ASP A 356 -10.29 -2.45 14.42
N GLU A 357 -9.54 -1.65 15.19
CA GLU A 357 -9.88 -1.41 16.60
C GLU A 357 -11.19 -0.62 16.75
N LEU A 358 -11.45 0.35 15.88
CA LEU A 358 -12.72 1.08 15.88
C LEU A 358 -13.90 0.15 15.57
N GLU A 359 -13.73 -0.77 14.61
CA GLU A 359 -14.71 -1.85 14.34
C GLU A 359 -14.89 -2.78 15.54
N ARG A 360 -13.79 -3.13 16.23
CA ARG A 360 -13.83 -3.88 17.49
C ARG A 360 -14.49 -3.12 18.64
N GLU A 361 -14.65 -1.80 18.54
CA GLU A 361 -15.49 -0.97 19.41
C GLU A 361 -16.97 -0.91 18.98
N GLY A 362 -17.31 -1.41 17.80
CA GLY A 362 -18.66 -1.44 17.27
C GLY A 362 -18.96 -0.36 16.24
N ALA A 363 -17.93 0.23 15.62
CA ALA A 363 -18.12 1.21 14.56
C ALA A 363 -19.05 0.69 13.45
N PRO A 364 -20.01 1.51 12.98
CA PRO A 364 -20.93 1.10 11.93
C PRO A 364 -20.29 1.07 10.54
N TYR A 365 -19.18 1.80 10.34
CA TYR A 365 -18.52 1.95 9.05
C TYR A 365 -17.00 1.79 9.17
N TRP A 366 -16.40 1.08 8.21
CA TRP A 366 -14.95 0.88 8.13
C TRP A 366 -14.16 2.16 7.84
N TRP A 367 -14.78 3.21 7.28
CA TRP A 367 -14.10 4.47 6.94
C TRP A 367 -14.25 5.56 8.01
N ALA A 368 -14.98 5.28 9.10
CA ALA A 368 -15.25 6.26 10.14
C ALA A 368 -13.97 6.70 10.88
N GLY A 369 -13.92 7.98 11.28
CA GLY A 369 -12.88 8.53 12.15
C GLY A 369 -13.23 8.41 13.64
N GLY A 370 -14.52 8.24 13.95
CA GLY A 370 -15.08 8.07 15.27
C GLY A 370 -16.57 7.72 15.16
N PHE A 371 -17.20 7.44 16.30
CA PHE A 371 -18.65 7.32 16.41
C PHE A 371 -19.12 7.57 17.85
N GLN A 372 -20.37 8.00 17.99
CA GLN A 372 -21.06 8.11 19.27
C GLN A 372 -22.04 6.93 19.47
N GLY A 373 -21.94 6.25 20.62
CA GLY A 373 -22.89 5.20 21.04
C GLY A 373 -23.34 5.39 22.48
N GLY A 374 -24.56 5.93 22.68
CA GLY A 374 -25.06 6.26 24.03
C GLY A 374 -24.19 7.33 24.68
N ASP A 375 -23.62 7.05 25.85
CA ASP A 375 -22.66 7.92 26.56
C ASP A 375 -21.19 7.68 26.18
N VAL A 376 -20.92 6.75 25.27
CA VAL A 376 -19.55 6.40 24.84
C VAL A 376 -19.24 7.07 23.52
N THR A 377 -18.27 7.97 23.53
CA THR A 377 -17.63 8.50 22.33
C THR A 377 -16.39 7.68 22.02
N THR A 378 -16.28 7.09 20.84
CA THR A 378 -15.07 6.36 20.42
C THR A 378 -14.45 7.03 19.21
N VAL A 379 -13.16 7.33 19.24
CA VAL A 379 -12.43 7.98 18.13
C VAL A 379 -11.13 7.26 17.82
N ARG A 380 -10.74 7.27 16.54
CA ARG A 380 -9.45 6.77 16.07
C ARG A 380 -8.42 7.90 16.04
N PHE A 381 -7.24 7.68 16.61
CA PHE A 381 -6.16 8.67 16.66
C PHE A 381 -4.82 8.07 16.22
N THR A 382 -4.28 8.58 15.10
CA THR A 382 -2.98 8.17 14.54
C THR A 382 -2.26 9.37 13.93
N VAL A 383 -0.94 9.43 14.14
CA VAL A 383 -0.01 10.35 13.46
C VAL A 383 -0.55 11.79 13.40
N SER A 384 -0.99 12.31 14.55
CA SER A 384 -1.75 13.55 14.61
C SER A 384 -1.44 14.34 15.89
N SER A 385 -2.21 15.39 16.15
CA SER A 385 -2.07 16.31 17.29
C SER A 385 -3.31 16.30 18.16
N ILE A 386 -3.16 16.61 19.46
CA ILE A 386 -4.29 16.75 20.39
C ILE A 386 -5.31 17.77 19.88
N GLU A 387 -4.86 18.87 19.27
CA GLU A 387 -5.76 19.87 18.69
C GLU A 387 -6.64 19.27 17.57
N SER A 388 -6.05 18.46 16.69
CA SER A 388 -6.81 17.80 15.61
C SER A 388 -7.75 16.73 16.14
N LEU A 389 -7.36 16.02 17.20
CA LEU A 389 -8.23 15.09 17.93
C LEU A 389 -9.42 15.82 18.57
N GLY A 390 -9.20 17.02 19.14
CA GLY A 390 -10.26 17.85 19.72
C GLY A 390 -11.35 18.24 18.71
N HIS A 391 -10.98 18.48 17.45
CA HIS A 391 -11.95 18.72 16.36
C HIS A 391 -12.82 17.48 16.10
N THR A 392 -12.22 16.29 16.03
CA THR A 392 -12.97 15.02 15.91
C THR A 392 -13.86 14.77 17.14
N LEU A 393 -13.35 15.02 18.35
CA LEU A 393 -14.14 14.86 19.57
C LEU A 393 -15.33 15.84 19.61
N THR A 394 -15.15 17.09 19.17
CA THR A 394 -16.26 18.05 19.08
C THR A 394 -17.34 17.58 18.09
N HIS A 395 -16.92 17.00 16.96
CA HIS A 395 -17.83 16.39 16.00
C HIS A 395 -18.66 15.27 16.66
N GLU A 396 -18.01 14.28 17.28
CA GLU A 396 -18.73 13.15 17.89
C GLU A 396 -19.56 13.55 19.12
N LEU A 397 -19.08 14.48 19.94
CA LEU A 397 -19.86 15.02 21.05
C LEU A 397 -21.11 15.77 20.56
N THR A 398 -21.08 16.35 19.36
CA THR A 398 -22.29 16.95 18.77
C THR A 398 -23.37 15.90 18.57
N HIS A 399 -23.00 14.69 18.13
CA HIS A 399 -23.93 13.56 18.03
C HIS A 399 -24.46 13.12 19.41
N ARG A 400 -23.66 13.21 20.47
CA ARG A 400 -24.11 12.94 21.86
C ARG A 400 -25.21 13.94 22.26
N PHE A 401 -24.93 15.23 22.11
CA PHE A 401 -25.88 16.31 22.39
C PHE A 401 -27.16 16.16 21.55
N ASP A 402 -27.03 15.84 20.26
CA ASP A 402 -28.17 15.63 19.37
C ASP A 402 -29.03 14.43 19.75
N GLY A 403 -28.39 13.33 20.13
CA GLY A 403 -29.11 12.15 20.62
C GLY A 403 -29.98 12.46 21.84
N ALA A 404 -29.49 13.31 22.75
CA ALA A 404 -30.21 13.69 23.96
C ALA A 404 -31.27 14.78 23.69
N LEU A 405 -30.93 15.81 22.93
CA LEU A 405 -31.76 17.01 22.75
C LEU A 405 -32.74 16.89 21.59
N PHE A 406 -32.34 16.23 20.51
CA PHE A 406 -33.04 16.19 19.23
C PHE A 406 -33.04 14.79 18.60
N PRO A 407 -33.53 13.74 19.30
CA PRO A 407 -33.43 12.37 18.83
C PRO A 407 -34.19 12.14 17.51
N GLY A 408 -33.53 11.48 16.55
CA GLY A 408 -34.14 11.08 15.27
C GLY A 408 -33.95 12.09 14.13
N GLN A 409 -32.97 13.00 14.23
CA GLN A 409 -32.58 13.85 13.11
C GLN A 409 -32.15 13.02 11.88
N PRO A 410 -32.42 13.50 10.65
CA PRO A 410 -31.96 12.83 9.44
C PRO A 410 -30.42 12.91 9.34
N ALA A 411 -29.81 11.90 8.72
CA ALA A 411 -28.35 11.78 8.63
C ALA A 411 -27.66 13.02 8.04
N TRP A 412 -28.22 13.64 7.00
CA TRP A 412 -27.65 14.86 6.41
C TRP A 412 -27.55 16.01 7.41
N LEU A 413 -28.52 16.12 8.34
CA LEU A 413 -28.54 17.19 9.33
C LEU A 413 -27.58 16.86 10.47
N ALA A 414 -27.64 15.64 11.01
CA ALA A 414 -26.77 15.22 12.11
C ALA A 414 -25.29 15.33 11.70
N GLU A 415 -24.90 14.72 10.57
CA GLU A 415 -23.52 14.76 10.07
C GLU A 415 -23.11 16.16 9.63
N GLY A 416 -24.03 16.92 9.01
CA GLY A 416 -23.76 18.28 8.56
C GLY A 416 -23.45 19.25 9.69
N LYS A 417 -24.25 19.18 10.76
CA LYS A 417 -24.08 19.98 11.96
C LYS A 417 -22.82 19.60 12.73
N ALA A 418 -22.58 18.30 12.92
CA ALA A 418 -21.35 17.80 13.54
C ALA A 418 -20.10 18.18 12.72
N THR A 419 -20.18 18.19 11.39
CA THR A 419 -19.08 18.67 10.51
C THR A 419 -18.80 20.15 10.74
N TRP A 420 -19.85 20.96 10.92
CA TRP A 420 -19.73 22.39 11.21
C TRP A 420 -19.14 22.64 12.59
N THR A 421 -19.69 22.06 13.66
CA THR A 421 -19.20 22.26 15.05
C THR A 421 -17.78 21.75 15.22
N GLY A 422 -17.42 20.63 14.57
CA GLY A 422 -16.07 20.10 14.54
C GLY A 422 -15.07 21.04 13.88
N SER A 423 -15.49 22.06 13.13
CA SER A 423 -14.60 22.94 12.36
C SER A 423 -14.73 24.44 12.69
N ALA A 424 -15.84 24.86 13.32
CA ALA A 424 -16.21 26.26 13.52
C ALA A 424 -15.52 26.94 14.73
N TYR A 425 -14.30 26.53 15.09
CA TYR A 425 -13.52 27.17 16.15
C TYR A 425 -12.00 27.08 15.86
N ALA A 426 -11.21 28.03 16.37
CA ALA A 426 -9.80 28.18 15.97
C ALA A 426 -8.85 27.17 16.63
N GLY A 427 -9.09 26.92 17.91
CA GLY A 427 -8.26 26.11 18.79
C GLY A 427 -9.00 25.62 20.02
N THR A 428 -8.46 24.63 20.73
CA THR A 428 -9.06 24.00 21.92
C THR A 428 -9.55 24.99 22.99
N ASP A 429 -8.88 26.13 23.17
CA ASP A 429 -9.24 27.15 24.17
C ASP A 429 -10.35 28.11 23.73
N SER A 430 -10.84 28.00 22.49
CA SER A 430 -11.94 28.85 21.99
C SER A 430 -13.21 28.60 22.81
N LYS A 431 -13.82 29.64 23.37
CA LYS A 431 -15.02 29.48 24.22
C LYS A 431 -16.34 29.42 23.44
N SER A 432 -16.33 29.77 22.15
CA SER A 432 -17.52 29.81 21.29
C SER A 432 -17.18 29.34 19.87
N PHE A 433 -18.21 28.98 19.11
CA PHE A 433 -18.11 28.79 17.67
C PHE A 433 -18.13 30.13 16.93
N VAL A 434 -17.66 30.12 15.70
CA VAL A 434 -17.71 31.24 14.76
C VAL A 434 -18.99 31.12 13.94
N ASP A 435 -20.00 31.92 14.26
CA ASP A 435 -21.37 31.77 13.72
C ASP A 435 -21.44 31.83 12.19
N ASN A 436 -20.62 32.66 11.55
CA ASN A 436 -20.54 32.79 10.09
C ASN A 436 -19.50 31.84 9.46
N TYR A 437 -19.08 30.77 10.15
CA TYR A 437 -18.14 29.81 9.60
C TYR A 437 -18.75 29.01 8.44
N ALA A 438 -17.98 28.86 7.36
CA ALA A 438 -18.27 27.93 6.28
C ALA A 438 -16.99 27.25 5.79
N ASN A 439 -17.00 25.91 5.74
CA ASN A 439 -15.96 25.14 5.07
C ASN A 439 -16.16 25.21 3.55
N PHE A 440 -15.37 26.04 2.87
CA PHE A 440 -15.50 26.25 1.42
C PHE A 440 -15.24 24.95 0.64
N GLY A 441 -14.35 24.08 1.12
CA GLY A 441 -14.12 22.76 0.51
C GLY A 441 -15.34 21.84 0.57
N SER A 442 -16.14 21.90 1.64
CA SER A 442 -17.42 21.18 1.72
C SER A 442 -18.44 21.74 0.73
N MET A 443 -18.54 23.07 0.61
CA MET A 443 -19.44 23.73 -0.36
C MET A 443 -19.09 23.33 -1.80
N GLU A 444 -17.81 23.41 -2.15
CA GLU A 444 -17.31 22.99 -3.47
C GLU A 444 -17.53 21.50 -3.71
N THR A 445 -17.33 20.65 -2.69
CA THR A 445 -17.59 19.21 -2.82
C THR A 445 -19.06 18.94 -3.11
N ALA A 446 -19.99 19.62 -2.44
CA ALA A 446 -21.43 19.50 -2.69
C ALA A 446 -21.79 19.92 -4.12
N LEU A 447 -21.27 21.08 -4.57
CA LEU A 447 -21.44 21.56 -5.95
C LEU A 447 -20.92 20.54 -6.96
N ARG A 448 -19.68 20.08 -6.78
CA ARG A 448 -18.99 19.17 -7.71
C ARG A 448 -19.59 17.77 -7.76
N LYS A 449 -20.20 17.29 -6.67
CA LYS A 449 -20.96 16.03 -6.66
C LYS A 449 -22.35 16.15 -7.30
N GLY A 450 -22.75 17.36 -7.69
CA GLY A 450 -24.00 17.62 -8.41
C GLY A 450 -25.23 17.83 -7.52
N TYR A 451 -25.04 18.21 -6.26
CA TYR A 451 -26.15 18.38 -5.31
C TYR A 451 -26.96 19.67 -5.50
N GLY A 452 -26.57 20.52 -6.46
CA GLY A 452 -27.45 21.57 -6.98
C GLY A 452 -28.57 21.04 -7.88
N ASN A 453 -28.55 19.76 -8.26
CA ASN A 453 -29.63 19.14 -9.04
C ASN A 453 -30.76 18.65 -8.10
N PRO A 454 -32.04 19.01 -8.34
CA PRO A 454 -33.15 18.69 -7.44
C PRO A 454 -33.33 17.18 -7.24
N LYS A 455 -33.21 16.37 -8.31
CA LYS A 455 -33.35 14.90 -8.21
C LYS A 455 -32.31 14.27 -7.29
N LYS A 456 -31.08 14.78 -7.33
CA LYS A 456 -29.99 14.26 -6.49
C LYS A 456 -30.11 14.76 -5.05
N LEU A 457 -30.48 16.02 -4.85
CA LEU A 457 -30.74 16.59 -3.53
C LEU A 457 -31.89 15.88 -2.81
N ARG A 458 -32.98 15.60 -3.52
CA ARG A 458 -34.13 14.85 -2.99
C ARG A 458 -33.73 13.49 -2.41
N LYS A 459 -32.90 12.71 -3.11
CA LYS A 459 -32.41 11.41 -2.62
C LYS A 459 -31.67 11.52 -1.28
N LEU A 460 -30.90 12.58 -1.08
CA LEU A 460 -30.23 12.84 0.21
C LEU A 460 -31.26 13.13 1.31
N LEU A 461 -32.24 14.00 1.04
CA LEU A 461 -33.29 14.39 1.99
C LEU A 461 -34.21 13.21 2.35
N GLU A 462 -34.42 12.27 1.43
CA GLU A 462 -35.16 11.03 1.66
C GLU A 462 -34.37 9.99 2.49
N GLY A 463 -33.06 10.20 2.71
CA GLY A 463 -32.20 9.25 3.43
C GLY A 463 -31.64 8.12 2.56
N HIS A 464 -31.64 8.32 1.23
CA HIS A 464 -31.14 7.36 0.24
C HIS A 464 -30.04 7.97 -0.64
N PRO A 465 -28.97 8.58 -0.07
CA PRO A 465 -27.87 9.07 -0.89
C PRO A 465 -27.17 7.91 -1.62
N GLU A 466 -26.50 8.24 -2.73
CA GLU A 466 -25.70 7.27 -3.48
C GLU A 466 -24.54 6.72 -2.64
N ASP A 467 -23.99 7.56 -1.76
CA ASP A 467 -22.93 7.25 -0.81
C ASP A 467 -23.26 7.92 0.54
N TYR A 468 -23.24 7.17 1.65
CA TYR A 468 -23.52 7.72 2.98
C TYR A 468 -22.59 8.91 3.30
N ARG A 469 -21.35 8.90 2.80
CA ARG A 469 -20.36 9.95 3.00
C ARG A 469 -20.79 11.30 2.40
N ASP A 470 -21.83 11.34 1.57
CA ASP A 470 -22.40 12.58 1.07
C ASP A 470 -23.10 13.40 2.15
N ASN A 471 -23.55 12.77 3.25
CA ASN A 471 -24.15 13.46 4.39
C ASN A 471 -23.20 14.47 5.06
N TYR A 472 -21.88 14.31 4.96
CA TYR A 472 -20.92 15.23 5.58
C TYR A 472 -20.77 16.55 4.80
N PRO A 473 -20.22 16.59 3.57
CA PRO A 473 -20.01 17.85 2.87
C PRO A 473 -21.33 18.50 2.42
N VAL A 474 -22.33 17.70 2.01
CA VAL A 474 -23.62 18.24 1.55
C VAL A 474 -24.50 18.61 2.72
N GLY A 475 -24.50 17.81 3.79
CA GLY A 475 -25.18 18.16 5.03
C GLY A 475 -24.61 19.45 5.64
N HIS A 476 -23.29 19.61 5.65
CA HIS A 476 -22.63 20.86 6.07
C HIS A 476 -23.13 22.04 5.24
N ALA A 477 -23.17 21.88 3.90
CA ALA A 477 -23.63 22.94 3.00
C ALA A 477 -25.10 23.31 3.26
N LEU A 478 -25.98 22.33 3.42
CA LEU A 478 -27.39 22.54 3.77
C LEU A 478 -27.56 23.19 5.14
N PHE A 479 -26.82 22.74 6.15
CA PHE A 479 -26.84 23.31 7.50
C PHE A 479 -26.48 24.80 7.45
N VAL A 480 -25.38 25.16 6.79
CA VAL A 480 -24.98 26.58 6.67
C VAL A 480 -26.01 27.37 5.87
N TYR A 481 -26.51 26.83 4.75
CA TYR A 481 -27.54 27.51 3.94
C TYR A 481 -28.80 27.81 4.76
N LEU A 482 -29.36 26.80 5.43
CA LEU A 482 -30.57 26.94 6.24
C LEU A 482 -30.37 27.81 7.49
N ASN A 483 -29.15 27.88 8.02
CA ASN A 483 -28.87 28.67 9.22
C ASN A 483 -28.51 30.14 8.92
N THR A 484 -27.97 30.44 7.73
CA THR A 484 -27.30 31.73 7.46
C THR A 484 -27.69 32.40 6.15
N TRP A 485 -28.46 31.75 5.27
CA TRP A 485 -28.86 32.40 4.01
C TRP A 485 -29.79 33.56 4.29
N GLU A 486 -29.45 34.71 3.72
CA GLU A 486 -30.18 35.96 3.88
C GLU A 486 -30.70 36.41 2.53
N ASP A 487 -31.92 36.94 2.55
CA ASP A 487 -32.54 37.70 1.48
C ASP A 487 -33.19 38.94 2.10
N ASN A 488 -33.11 40.09 1.42
CA ASN A 488 -33.61 41.38 1.93
C ASN A 488 -33.13 41.75 3.37
N GLY A 489 -31.88 41.41 3.72
CA GLY A 489 -31.25 41.83 4.97
C GLY A 489 -31.55 40.97 6.21
N GLY A 490 -32.25 39.83 6.07
CA GLY A 490 -32.53 38.92 7.19
C GLY A 490 -32.47 37.44 6.81
N PRO A 491 -32.28 36.52 7.79
CA PRO A 491 -32.14 35.09 7.52
C PRO A 491 -33.47 34.44 7.14
N VAL A 492 -33.53 33.84 5.96
CA VAL A 492 -34.75 33.30 5.34
C VAL A 492 -35.27 32.04 6.05
N PHE A 493 -34.37 31.12 6.38
CA PHE A 493 -34.74 29.78 6.85
C PHE A 493 -34.57 29.57 8.36
N ARG A 494 -33.76 30.41 9.04
CA ARG A 494 -33.22 30.13 10.37
C ARG A 494 -34.30 29.80 11.41
N LYS A 495 -35.39 30.58 11.46
CA LYS A 495 -36.50 30.35 12.41
C LYS A 495 -37.17 28.99 12.17
N ARG A 496 -37.56 28.72 10.91
CA ARG A 496 -38.16 27.43 10.51
C ARG A 496 -37.23 26.25 10.71
N PHE A 497 -35.93 26.46 10.53
CA PHE A 497 -34.92 25.45 10.75
C PHE A 497 -34.82 25.05 12.22
N GLN A 498 -34.87 26.00 13.16
CA GLN A 498 -34.94 25.69 14.59
C GLN A 498 -36.22 24.91 14.96
N GLU A 499 -37.38 25.29 14.41
CA GLU A 499 -38.64 24.55 14.60
C GLU A 499 -38.57 23.11 14.06
N PHE A 500 -37.91 22.94 12.90
CA PHE A 500 -37.68 21.66 12.25
C PHE A 500 -36.80 20.75 13.12
N MET A 501 -35.71 21.28 13.66
CA MET A 501 -34.79 20.53 14.53
C MET A 501 -35.43 20.10 15.85
N SER A 502 -36.36 20.90 16.39
CA SER A 502 -37.07 20.60 17.64
C SER A 502 -38.20 19.57 17.49
N ASN A 503 -38.58 19.16 16.27
CA ASN A 503 -39.69 18.23 16.01
C ASN A 503 -39.32 17.00 15.15
N PRO A 504 -38.21 16.29 15.42
CA PRO A 504 -37.71 15.22 14.55
C PRO A 504 -38.69 14.04 14.44
N ARG A 505 -39.49 13.77 15.47
CA ARG A 505 -40.50 12.68 15.47
C ARG A 505 -41.58 12.86 14.40
N LYS A 506 -41.91 14.10 14.01
CA LYS A 506 -42.91 14.40 12.97
C LYS A 506 -42.41 14.08 11.56
N MET A 507 -41.12 13.78 11.39
CA MET A 507 -40.50 13.41 10.11
C MET A 507 -40.67 11.92 9.75
N ARG A 508 -41.02 11.08 10.73
CA ARG A 508 -40.91 9.62 10.61
C ARG A 508 -41.79 9.08 9.47
N GLY A 509 -41.16 8.42 8.50
CA GLY A 509 -41.84 7.81 7.34
C GLY A 509 -42.09 8.76 6.16
N GLN A 510 -41.99 10.08 6.33
CA GLN A 510 -42.18 11.07 5.26
C GLN A 510 -41.16 12.24 5.36
N PRO A 511 -39.85 11.96 5.30
CA PRO A 511 -38.82 12.99 5.54
C PRO A 511 -38.83 14.11 4.50
N PHE A 512 -39.07 13.79 3.22
CA PHE A 512 -39.08 14.77 2.13
C PHE A 512 -40.33 15.66 2.10
N PRO A 513 -41.57 15.12 2.22
CA PRO A 513 -42.75 15.95 2.38
C PRO A 513 -42.66 16.90 3.59
N TRP A 514 -42.15 16.41 4.73
CA TRP A 514 -41.96 17.26 5.90
C TRP A 514 -40.95 18.39 5.67
N PHE A 515 -39.83 18.11 5.00
CA PHE A 515 -38.86 19.13 4.60
C PHE A 515 -39.50 20.20 3.70
N THR A 516 -40.19 19.76 2.66
CA THR A 516 -40.83 20.65 1.67
C THR A 516 -41.85 21.56 2.35
N ASN A 517 -42.72 21.01 3.19
CA ASN A 517 -43.72 21.79 3.94
C ASN A 517 -43.13 22.85 4.88
N ARG A 518 -41.83 22.76 5.24
CA ARG A 518 -41.18 23.67 6.18
C ARG A 518 -40.32 24.73 5.51
N PHE A 519 -39.75 24.42 4.36
CA PHE A 519 -38.80 25.30 3.68
C PHE A 519 -39.26 25.76 2.30
N CYS A 520 -40.35 25.18 1.78
CA CYS A 520 -40.89 25.44 0.45
C CYS A 520 -42.40 25.79 0.55
N ASP A 521 -42.72 26.91 1.20
CA ASP A 521 -44.10 27.35 1.46
C ASP A 521 -44.47 28.69 0.80
N GLY A 522 -43.54 29.30 0.05
CA GLY A 522 -43.71 30.60 -0.62
C GLY A 522 -43.80 31.80 0.34
N LYS A 523 -43.52 31.62 1.64
CA LYS A 523 -43.74 32.65 2.68
C LYS A 523 -42.42 33.19 3.23
N ASP A 524 -42.43 34.47 3.62
CA ASP A 524 -41.28 35.17 4.23
C ASP A 524 -39.96 35.00 3.44
N GLY A 525 -40.04 35.09 2.10
CA GLY A 525 -38.89 34.92 1.20
C GLY A 525 -38.45 33.47 0.97
N ARG A 526 -39.15 32.48 1.53
CA ARG A 526 -38.89 31.06 1.24
C ARG A 526 -39.42 30.68 -0.15
N PRO A 527 -38.77 29.73 -0.84
CA PRO A 527 -39.21 29.19 -2.13
C PRO A 527 -40.65 28.67 -2.11
N GLU A 528 -41.35 28.75 -3.24
CA GLU A 528 -42.71 28.21 -3.38
C GLU A 528 -42.75 26.67 -3.45
N ASP A 529 -41.70 26.06 -3.98
CA ASP A 529 -41.58 24.62 -4.15
C ASP A 529 -40.13 24.14 -3.98
N PHE A 530 -39.95 22.82 -4.11
CA PHE A 530 -38.65 22.20 -3.94
C PHE A 530 -37.67 22.48 -5.08
N ASP A 531 -38.14 22.70 -6.31
CA ASP A 531 -37.27 22.97 -7.45
C ASP A 531 -36.66 24.39 -7.32
N ALA A 532 -37.47 25.37 -6.91
CA ALA A 532 -37.02 26.71 -6.55
C ALA A 532 -36.06 26.69 -5.34
N PHE A 533 -36.32 25.83 -4.34
CA PHE A 533 -35.36 25.62 -3.24
C PHE A 533 -34.01 25.07 -3.73
N ALA A 534 -34.04 24.06 -4.61
CA ALA A 534 -32.84 23.45 -5.15
C ALA A 534 -32.03 24.43 -6.01
N GLU A 535 -32.69 25.31 -6.77
CA GLU A 535 -32.04 26.38 -7.52
C GLU A 535 -31.35 27.39 -6.60
N GLY A 536 -32.04 27.86 -5.56
CA GLY A 536 -31.46 28.75 -4.54
C GLY A 536 -30.25 28.12 -3.84
N PHE A 537 -30.36 26.84 -3.48
CA PHE A 537 -29.24 26.09 -2.91
C PHE A 537 -28.08 25.93 -3.90
N ALA A 538 -28.36 25.66 -5.18
CA ALA A 538 -27.35 25.56 -6.24
C ALA A 538 -26.60 26.89 -6.43
N LYS A 539 -27.33 28.02 -6.41
CA LYS A 539 -26.75 29.38 -6.43
C LYS A 539 -25.85 29.61 -5.22
N PHE A 540 -26.28 29.20 -4.03
CA PHE A 540 -25.51 29.32 -2.80
C PHE A 540 -24.19 28.55 -2.87
N ILE A 541 -24.22 27.22 -3.09
CA ILE A 541 -22.99 26.41 -3.16
C ILE A 541 -22.10 26.81 -4.36
N GLY A 542 -22.72 27.25 -5.46
CA GLY A 542 -22.03 27.82 -6.62
C GLY A 542 -21.27 29.10 -6.30
N GLY A 543 -21.74 29.87 -5.32
CA GLY A 543 -21.09 31.10 -4.87
C GLY A 543 -19.71 30.90 -4.26
N PHE A 544 -19.47 29.75 -3.63
CA PHE A 544 -18.19 29.42 -2.98
C PHE A 544 -17.14 28.86 -3.93
N TYR A 545 -17.48 28.62 -5.20
CA TYR A 545 -16.55 28.03 -6.15
C TYR A 545 -15.34 28.94 -6.38
N TRP A 546 -14.14 28.50 -6.02
CA TRP A 546 -12.93 29.32 -6.00
C TRP A 546 -12.63 30.11 -7.30
N LEU A 547 -13.01 29.60 -8.48
CA LEU A 547 -12.79 30.30 -9.76
C LEU A 547 -13.72 31.49 -10.00
N ASN A 548 -14.94 31.43 -9.46
CA ASN A 548 -15.94 32.47 -9.64
C ASN A 548 -16.60 32.73 -8.29
N ARG A 549 -15.76 32.92 -7.27
CA ARG A 549 -16.21 33.13 -5.90
C ARG A 549 -16.99 34.44 -5.86
N LYS A 550 -18.23 34.39 -5.37
CA LYS A 550 -19.11 35.56 -5.36
C LYS A 550 -18.77 36.50 -4.20
N PRO A 551 -18.81 37.83 -4.39
CA PRO A 551 -18.44 38.79 -3.35
C PRO A 551 -19.18 38.59 -2.02
N TRP A 552 -20.49 38.25 -2.07
CA TRP A 552 -21.27 38.01 -0.86
C TRP A 552 -20.74 36.86 0.02
N THR A 553 -19.89 35.98 -0.50
CA THR A 553 -19.26 34.93 0.30
C THR A 553 -18.24 35.47 1.31
N GLU A 554 -17.80 36.73 1.18
CA GLU A 554 -16.88 37.39 2.11
C GLU A 554 -17.47 37.55 3.52
N ARG A 555 -18.81 37.51 3.67
CA ARG A 555 -19.44 37.47 4.98
C ARG A 555 -19.17 36.18 5.75
N TYR A 556 -18.66 35.13 5.10
CA TYR A 556 -18.36 33.84 5.72
C TYR A 556 -16.88 33.68 6.06
N ALA A 557 -16.60 33.25 7.28
CA ALA A 557 -15.26 32.91 7.72
C ALA A 557 -14.85 31.53 7.16
N ALA A 558 -13.88 31.51 6.23
CA ALA A 558 -13.29 30.26 5.71
C ALA A 558 -12.36 29.56 6.73
N ARG A 559 -11.90 30.32 7.73
CA ARG A 559 -11.11 29.84 8.87
C ARG A 559 -11.71 30.43 10.14
N ALA A 560 -11.85 29.61 11.18
CA ALA A 560 -12.41 30.05 12.45
C ALA A 560 -11.44 30.88 13.32
N GLY A 561 -10.21 31.12 12.86
CA GLY A 561 -9.21 31.97 13.51
C GLY A 561 -7.77 31.47 13.30
N LYS A 562 -6.80 32.07 14.02
CA LYS A 562 -5.42 31.57 14.07
C LYS A 562 -5.39 30.31 14.95
N SER A 563 -5.06 29.16 14.37
CA SER A 563 -4.86 27.95 15.15
C SER A 563 -3.51 27.98 15.90
N PRO A 564 -3.45 27.46 17.14
CA PRO A 564 -2.19 27.30 17.86
C PRO A 564 -1.27 26.30 17.15
N PRO A 565 0.04 26.28 17.47
CA PRO A 565 0.95 25.23 17.03
C PRO A 565 0.36 23.86 17.34
N ARG A 566 0.46 22.93 16.39
CA ARG A 566 -0.09 21.57 16.49
C ARG A 566 1.06 20.56 16.57
N PRO A 567 1.77 20.46 17.70
CA PRO A 567 2.77 19.43 17.86
C PRO A 567 2.11 18.06 17.70
N ARG A 568 2.81 17.14 17.03
CA ARG A 568 2.34 15.77 16.93
C ARG A 568 2.57 15.04 18.25
N VAL A 569 1.67 14.12 18.53
CA VAL A 569 1.85 13.13 19.59
C VAL A 569 2.83 12.06 19.11
N TYR A 570 3.75 11.67 19.98
CA TYR A 570 4.80 10.70 19.65
C TYR A 570 4.69 9.41 20.46
N ASP A 571 3.59 9.19 21.18
CA ASP A 571 3.31 7.90 21.79
C ASP A 571 3.43 6.77 20.72
N PRO A 572 4.27 5.74 20.93
CA PRO A 572 4.52 4.70 19.91
C PRO A 572 3.25 4.05 19.33
N PRO A 573 2.19 3.74 20.11
CA PRO A 573 0.96 3.15 19.57
C PRO A 573 0.25 4.01 18.51
N THR A 574 0.48 5.33 18.50
CA THR A 574 -0.15 6.25 17.54
C THR A 574 0.54 6.29 16.17
N TRP A 575 1.64 5.55 16.01
CA TRP A 575 2.44 5.46 14.77
C TRP A 575 2.40 4.05 14.16
N PRO A 576 1.21 3.53 13.80
CA PRO A 576 1.07 2.16 13.36
C PRO A 576 1.78 1.92 12.02
N THR A 577 2.27 0.70 11.87
CA THR A 577 2.80 0.15 10.61
C THR A 577 1.71 -0.45 9.74
N ASP A 578 0.44 -0.14 10.00
CA ASP A 578 -0.68 -0.61 9.20
C ASP A 578 -0.84 0.17 7.90
N ARG A 579 -1.49 -0.47 6.92
CA ARG A 579 -1.91 0.21 5.70
C ARG A 579 -3.18 1.00 5.94
N SER A 580 -3.28 2.14 5.24
CA SER A 580 -4.59 2.75 5.01
C SER A 580 -5.50 1.72 4.35
N ARG A 581 -6.77 1.69 4.76
CA ARG A 581 -7.70 0.61 4.42
C ARG A 581 -8.75 1.10 3.40
N ALA A 582 -9.18 0.21 2.51
CA ALA A 582 -10.39 0.35 1.68
C ALA A 582 -11.55 -0.51 2.22
N GLU A 583 -12.60 -0.68 1.42
CA GLU A 583 -13.69 -1.62 1.69
C GLU A 583 -13.12 -3.02 2.03
N PRO A 584 -13.47 -3.59 3.19
CA PRO A 584 -12.81 -4.78 3.68
C PRO A 584 -13.41 -6.08 3.16
N PHE A 585 -12.66 -7.17 3.33
CA PHE A 585 -13.20 -8.52 3.22
C PHE A 585 -13.67 -8.93 4.60
N PHE A 586 -14.68 -9.81 4.68
CA PHE A 586 -15.11 -10.34 5.96
C PHE A 586 -13.95 -11.04 6.69
N GLY A 587 -13.59 -10.51 7.85
CA GLY A 587 -12.50 -10.96 8.71
C GLY A 587 -11.20 -10.19 8.59
N THR A 588 -11.07 -9.22 7.68
CA THR A 588 -9.86 -8.38 7.60
C THR A 588 -9.62 -7.68 8.94
N GLY A 589 -8.40 -7.78 9.48
CA GLY A 589 -7.97 -7.28 10.80
C GLY A 589 -8.41 -8.18 11.97
N HIS A 590 -9.59 -8.80 11.90
CA HIS A 590 -10.14 -9.60 13.00
C HIS A 590 -9.63 -11.03 13.03
N ALA A 591 -9.40 -11.66 11.88
CA ALA A 591 -8.82 -13.01 11.80
C ALA A 591 -7.39 -13.03 12.36
N ALA A 592 -6.57 -12.04 12.01
CA ALA A 592 -5.22 -11.90 12.56
C ALA A 592 -5.21 -11.65 14.08
N ALA A 593 -6.17 -10.89 14.62
CA ALA A 593 -6.30 -10.71 16.06
C ALA A 593 -6.75 -11.99 16.78
N ALA A 594 -7.72 -12.72 16.22
CA ALA A 594 -8.13 -14.01 16.75
C ALA A 594 -6.96 -15.00 16.82
N ALA A 595 -6.11 -15.03 15.78
CA ALA A 595 -4.93 -15.89 15.76
C ALA A 595 -3.95 -15.58 16.90
N ARG A 596 -3.65 -14.29 17.13
CA ARG A 596 -2.79 -13.87 18.25
C ARG A 596 -3.39 -14.22 19.62
N LEU A 597 -4.70 -14.05 19.78
CA LEU A 597 -5.38 -14.41 21.02
C LEU A 597 -5.26 -15.91 21.30
N PHE A 598 -5.57 -16.76 20.32
CA PHE A 598 -5.47 -18.22 20.48
C PHE A 598 -4.03 -18.71 20.71
N ASP A 599 -3.04 -18.05 20.09
CA ASP A 599 -1.63 -18.35 20.36
C ASP A 599 -1.27 -18.09 21.83
N ARG A 600 -1.67 -16.94 22.39
CA ARG A 600 -1.43 -16.63 23.82
C ARG A 600 -2.15 -17.60 24.76
N LEU A 601 -3.35 -18.05 24.38
CA LEU A 601 -4.11 -19.06 25.14
C LEU A 601 -3.57 -20.49 24.98
N GLY A 602 -2.55 -20.72 24.16
CA GLY A 602 -2.03 -22.07 23.87
C GLY A 602 -3.01 -22.97 23.10
N ASN A 603 -4.10 -22.43 22.55
CA ASN A 603 -5.07 -23.19 21.77
C ASN A 603 -4.60 -23.34 20.32
N ASN A 604 -3.65 -24.25 20.11
CA ASN A 604 -3.00 -24.46 18.82
C ASN A 604 -3.97 -24.78 17.67
N ASP A 605 -5.06 -25.49 17.94
CA ASP A 605 -6.07 -25.85 16.93
C ASP A 605 -6.88 -24.63 16.45
N ALA A 606 -7.35 -23.80 17.38
CA ALA A 606 -8.04 -22.56 17.05
C ALA A 606 -7.09 -21.53 16.42
N ALA A 607 -5.85 -21.44 16.92
CA ALA A 607 -4.79 -20.60 16.35
C ALA A 607 -4.50 -21.00 14.89
N LEU A 608 -4.34 -22.29 14.60
CA LEU A 608 -4.11 -22.79 13.25
C LEU A 608 -5.24 -22.37 12.30
N ARG A 609 -6.50 -22.53 12.71
CA ARG A 609 -7.68 -22.12 11.92
C ARG A 609 -7.68 -20.61 11.66
N ALA A 610 -7.41 -19.82 12.70
CA ALA A 610 -7.41 -18.36 12.62
C ALA A 610 -6.26 -17.83 11.75
N HIS A 611 -5.06 -18.41 11.82
CA HIS A 611 -3.93 -18.06 10.94
C HIS A 611 -4.22 -18.38 9.48
N LEU A 612 -4.85 -19.52 9.18
CA LEU A 612 -5.26 -19.86 7.81
C LEU A 612 -6.34 -18.92 7.27
N PHE A 613 -7.27 -18.49 8.12
CA PHE A 613 -8.25 -17.46 7.79
C PHE A 613 -7.56 -16.10 7.54
N ALA A 614 -6.69 -15.66 8.45
CA ALA A 614 -5.93 -14.42 8.33
C ALA A 614 -5.06 -14.40 7.06
N PHE A 615 -4.37 -15.50 6.73
CA PHE A 615 -3.61 -15.60 5.49
C PHE A 615 -4.47 -15.32 4.25
N ALA A 616 -5.73 -15.74 4.24
CA ALA A 616 -6.64 -15.55 3.12
C ALA A 616 -7.18 -14.11 2.99
N VAL A 617 -7.42 -13.39 4.09
CA VAL A 617 -8.09 -12.08 4.07
C VAL A 617 -7.18 -10.90 4.43
N ASP A 618 -6.14 -11.13 5.21
CA ASP A 618 -5.12 -10.14 5.59
C ASP A 618 -3.84 -10.28 4.76
N GLY A 619 -3.62 -11.44 4.15
CA GLY A 619 -2.41 -11.77 3.41
C GLY A 619 -1.25 -12.20 4.31
N PRO A 620 -0.13 -12.62 3.72
CA PRO A 620 1.03 -13.07 4.49
C PRO A 620 1.72 -11.91 5.22
N ALA A 621 2.18 -12.20 6.43
CA ALA A 621 3.13 -11.42 7.20
C ALA A 621 4.15 -12.39 7.82
N GLU A 622 5.40 -11.96 7.97
CA GLU A 622 6.54 -12.80 8.34
C GLU A 622 6.26 -13.61 9.61
N VAL A 623 6.09 -12.93 10.75
CA VAL A 623 5.83 -13.54 12.06
C VAL A 623 4.61 -14.47 12.05
N ARG A 624 3.53 -14.10 11.35
CA ARG A 624 2.32 -14.94 11.28
C ARG A 624 2.54 -16.20 10.46
N LEU A 625 3.28 -16.09 9.36
CA LEU A 625 3.52 -17.22 8.48
C LEU A 625 4.56 -18.19 9.08
N GLU A 626 5.51 -17.68 9.87
CA GLU A 626 6.41 -18.46 10.72
C GLU A 626 5.63 -19.27 11.75
N ARG A 627 4.81 -18.58 12.55
CA ARG A 627 3.95 -19.25 13.54
C ARG A 627 2.99 -20.26 12.91
N LEU A 628 2.40 -19.93 11.76
CA LEU A 628 1.54 -20.85 11.00
C LEU A 628 2.31 -22.11 10.55
N ALA A 629 3.57 -21.96 10.12
CA ALA A 629 4.39 -23.10 9.75
C ALA A 629 4.66 -24.04 10.93
N ASP A 630 4.92 -23.48 12.12
CA ASP A 630 5.15 -24.27 13.32
C ASP A 630 3.89 -24.99 13.81
N LEU A 631 2.74 -24.31 13.80
CA LEU A 631 1.45 -24.93 14.11
C LEU A 631 1.11 -26.07 13.14
N LEU A 632 1.45 -25.91 11.86
CA LEU A 632 1.28 -26.98 10.86
C LEU A 632 2.20 -28.17 11.13
N ALA A 633 3.46 -27.94 11.52
CA ALA A 633 4.38 -29.01 11.88
C ALA A 633 3.89 -29.76 13.14
N GLN A 634 3.48 -29.03 14.18
CA GLN A 634 2.90 -29.59 15.41
C GLN A 634 1.64 -30.43 15.12
N ALA A 635 0.79 -29.97 14.19
CA ALA A 635 -0.38 -30.71 13.72
C ALA A 635 -0.06 -31.87 12.75
N ARG A 636 1.22 -32.22 12.59
CA ARG A 636 1.73 -33.27 11.68
C ARG A 636 1.33 -33.08 10.21
N LYS A 637 1.20 -31.81 9.81
CA LYS A 637 0.89 -31.38 8.43
C LYS A 637 2.17 -30.93 7.70
N GLU A 638 3.20 -31.78 7.74
CA GLU A 638 4.56 -31.46 7.26
C GLU A 638 4.63 -30.87 5.82
N PRO A 639 3.91 -31.40 4.81
CA PRO A 639 3.91 -30.79 3.48
C PRO A 639 3.46 -29.32 3.46
N LEU A 640 2.52 -28.96 4.34
CA LEU A 640 1.94 -27.62 4.41
C LEU A 640 2.83 -26.67 5.20
N ALA A 641 3.43 -27.15 6.29
CA ALA A 641 4.48 -26.44 6.99
C ALA A 641 5.63 -26.08 6.04
N TRP A 642 6.04 -27.03 5.19
CA TRP A 642 7.04 -26.81 4.15
C TRP A 642 6.64 -25.74 3.13
N PHE A 643 5.39 -25.72 2.66
CA PHE A 643 4.92 -24.65 1.76
C PHE A 643 4.94 -23.27 2.44
N ALA A 644 4.48 -23.18 3.69
CA ALA A 644 4.50 -21.92 4.46
C ALA A 644 5.94 -21.40 4.65
N ARG A 645 6.84 -22.28 5.06
CA ARG A 645 8.28 -22.04 5.15
C ARG A 645 8.90 -21.56 3.84
N THR A 646 8.57 -22.22 2.72
CA THR A 646 9.05 -21.82 1.40
C THR A 646 8.53 -20.43 1.00
N LEU A 647 7.29 -20.10 1.37
CA LEU A 647 6.73 -18.77 1.17
C LEU A 647 7.42 -17.71 2.04
N LEU A 648 7.77 -18.02 3.29
CA LEU A 648 8.59 -17.15 4.16
C LEU A 648 9.93 -16.83 3.51
N ARG A 649 10.71 -17.84 3.14
CA ARG A 649 12.02 -17.67 2.49
C ARG A 649 11.93 -16.84 1.20
N ARG A 650 10.84 -16.94 0.45
CA ARG A 650 10.65 -16.13 -0.77
C ARG A 650 10.16 -14.71 -0.51
N GLY A 651 9.38 -14.53 0.56
CA GLY A 651 8.92 -13.21 1.01
C GLY A 651 10.03 -12.42 1.71
N TRP A 652 10.85 -13.08 2.53
CA TRP A 652 11.89 -12.45 3.34
C TRP A 652 13.21 -13.22 3.21
N PRO A 653 13.82 -13.22 2.00
CA PRO A 653 14.96 -14.09 1.67
C PRO A 653 16.22 -13.83 2.47
N ASP A 654 16.31 -12.66 3.08
CA ASP A 654 17.45 -12.23 3.88
C ASP A 654 17.31 -12.62 5.37
N ASN A 655 16.11 -13.03 5.82
CA ASN A 655 15.82 -13.28 7.25
C ASN A 655 15.67 -14.77 7.59
N HIS A 656 15.49 -15.63 6.59
CA HIS A 656 15.23 -17.06 6.82
C HIS A 656 16.21 -17.90 6.05
N ASP A 657 16.65 -19.02 6.61
CA ASP A 657 17.55 -20.00 6.00
C ASP A 657 16.90 -20.87 4.90
N ARG A 658 17.76 -21.58 4.16
CA ARG A 658 17.29 -22.50 3.12
C ARG A 658 16.47 -23.61 3.75
N ILE A 659 15.46 -24.04 3.01
CA ILE A 659 14.48 -25.02 3.49
C ILE A 659 14.58 -26.23 2.59
N PRO A 660 15.08 -27.37 3.09
CA PRO A 660 15.33 -28.54 2.27
C PRO A 660 14.01 -29.08 1.70
N PRO A 661 14.05 -29.77 0.55
CA PRO A 661 12.87 -30.39 -0.05
C PRO A 661 12.26 -31.42 0.89
N ILE A 662 10.93 -31.53 0.93
CA ILE A 662 10.25 -32.59 1.67
C ILE A 662 9.76 -33.70 0.74
N LYS A 663 10.10 -34.96 1.08
CA LYS A 663 9.73 -36.15 0.30
C LYS A 663 8.20 -36.26 0.20
N GLY A 664 7.68 -36.44 -1.01
CA GLY A 664 6.25 -36.68 -1.25
C GLY A 664 5.36 -35.43 -1.38
N ALA A 665 5.81 -34.24 -0.96
CA ALA A 665 5.04 -33.00 -1.20
C ALA A 665 5.20 -32.47 -2.63
N ILE A 666 6.38 -32.68 -3.22
CA ILE A 666 6.73 -32.20 -4.55
C ILE A 666 6.49 -33.32 -5.58
N PRO A 667 5.71 -33.08 -6.65
CA PRO A 667 5.55 -34.03 -7.75
C PRO A 667 6.88 -34.46 -8.39
N SER A 668 7.04 -35.76 -8.65
CA SER A 668 8.27 -36.34 -9.25
C SER A 668 8.64 -35.72 -10.60
N LYS A 669 7.65 -35.22 -11.37
CA LYS A 669 7.88 -34.51 -12.63
C LYS A 669 8.59 -33.16 -12.45
N LEU A 670 8.42 -32.48 -11.31
CA LEU A 670 9.17 -31.26 -10.99
C LEU A 670 10.63 -31.60 -10.64
N VAL A 671 10.84 -32.63 -9.81
CA VAL A 671 12.19 -33.13 -9.48
C VAL A 671 12.92 -33.58 -10.74
N GLY A 672 12.22 -34.31 -11.62
CA GLY A 672 12.74 -34.75 -12.91
C GLY A 672 13.14 -33.60 -13.82
N LEU A 673 12.35 -32.51 -13.89
CA LEU A 673 12.72 -31.32 -14.65
C LEU A 673 13.97 -30.63 -14.07
N HIS A 674 14.07 -30.50 -12.75
CA HIS A 674 15.25 -29.90 -12.11
C HIS A 674 16.53 -30.68 -12.45
N ARG A 675 16.48 -32.02 -12.36
CA ARG A 675 17.60 -32.89 -12.76
C ARG A 675 17.94 -32.74 -14.24
N LEU A 676 16.93 -32.75 -15.12
CA LEU A 676 17.14 -32.60 -16.57
C LEU A 676 17.79 -31.25 -16.93
N LEU A 677 17.50 -30.16 -16.20
CA LEU A 677 18.17 -28.88 -16.40
C LEU A 677 19.68 -28.97 -16.08
N GLY A 678 20.05 -29.66 -15.00
CA GLY A 678 21.44 -29.89 -14.63
C GLY A 678 22.19 -30.80 -15.63
N GLU A 679 21.57 -31.90 -16.07
CA GLU A 679 22.14 -32.78 -17.10
C GLU A 679 22.32 -32.05 -18.43
N ALA A 680 21.35 -31.23 -18.81
CA ALA A 680 21.46 -30.39 -20.00
C ALA A 680 22.62 -29.40 -19.86
N ALA A 681 22.79 -28.76 -18.68
CA ALA A 681 23.89 -27.85 -18.45
C ALA A 681 25.26 -28.56 -18.56
N ALA A 682 25.41 -29.72 -17.94
CA ALA A 682 26.64 -30.52 -18.00
C ALA A 682 26.97 -30.96 -19.44
N ALA A 683 25.99 -31.45 -20.19
CA ALA A 683 26.19 -31.83 -21.59
C ALA A 683 26.61 -30.64 -22.47
N HIS A 684 26.09 -29.43 -22.21
CA HIS A 684 26.52 -28.24 -22.94
C HIS A 684 27.89 -27.73 -22.50
N ARG A 685 28.30 -27.97 -21.24
CA ARG A 685 29.67 -27.72 -20.76
C ARG A 685 30.67 -28.60 -21.52
N GLU A 686 30.38 -29.88 -21.66
CA GLU A 686 31.20 -30.84 -22.42
C GLU A 686 31.34 -30.44 -23.90
N MET A 687 30.33 -29.77 -24.47
CA MET A 687 30.37 -29.20 -25.82
C MET A 687 31.10 -27.84 -25.91
N GLY A 688 31.66 -27.32 -24.81
CA GLY A 688 32.30 -26.00 -24.76
C GLY A 688 31.32 -24.81 -24.85
N LEU A 689 30.03 -25.03 -24.59
CA LEU A 689 28.96 -24.03 -24.75
C LEU A 689 28.62 -23.35 -23.42
N SER A 690 29.60 -22.69 -22.81
CA SER A 690 29.51 -22.03 -21.50
C SER A 690 28.31 -21.07 -21.35
N ARG A 691 27.94 -20.33 -22.41
CA ARG A 691 26.75 -19.45 -22.39
C ARG A 691 25.43 -20.22 -22.28
N VAL A 692 25.35 -21.40 -22.90
CA VAL A 692 24.15 -22.26 -22.86
C VAL A 692 24.07 -22.95 -21.51
N GLU A 693 25.19 -23.46 -21.02
CA GLU A 693 25.32 -24.01 -19.67
C GLU A 693 24.85 -22.98 -18.62
N ALA A 694 25.41 -21.77 -18.62
CA ALA A 694 25.06 -20.73 -17.64
C ALA A 694 23.56 -20.41 -17.62
N ARG A 695 22.92 -20.40 -18.79
CA ARG A 695 21.48 -20.20 -18.92
C ARG A 695 20.69 -21.33 -18.25
N LEU A 696 21.09 -22.57 -18.49
CA LEU A 696 20.45 -23.75 -17.93
C LEU A 696 20.66 -23.82 -16.41
N LEU A 697 21.87 -23.52 -15.92
CA LEU A 697 22.16 -23.41 -14.48
C LEU A 697 21.37 -22.29 -13.81
N ALA A 698 21.22 -21.12 -14.46
CA ALA A 698 20.41 -20.03 -13.91
C ALA A 698 18.93 -20.43 -13.79
N GLU A 699 18.41 -21.14 -14.79
CA GLU A 699 17.04 -21.67 -14.75
C GLU A 699 16.88 -22.75 -13.69
N GLN A 700 17.86 -23.64 -13.58
CA GLN A 700 17.91 -24.66 -12.55
C GLN A 700 17.95 -24.02 -11.16
N ALA A 701 18.74 -22.96 -10.96
CA ALA A 701 18.84 -22.22 -9.70
C ALA A 701 17.52 -21.52 -9.32
N GLU A 702 16.88 -20.84 -10.27
CA GLU A 702 15.55 -20.24 -10.05
C GLU A 702 14.52 -21.31 -9.71
N PHE A 703 14.55 -22.45 -10.42
CA PHE A 703 13.63 -23.55 -10.18
C PHE A 703 13.91 -24.26 -8.85
N ALA A 704 15.17 -24.39 -8.44
CA ALA A 704 15.60 -24.95 -7.17
C ALA A 704 15.01 -24.18 -5.98
N GLU A 705 14.88 -22.85 -6.08
CA GLU A 705 14.23 -22.03 -5.04
C GLU A 705 12.77 -22.40 -4.79
N PHE A 706 12.02 -22.80 -5.83
CA PHE A 706 10.64 -23.26 -5.65
C PHE A 706 10.57 -24.62 -4.96
N LEU A 707 11.61 -25.44 -5.13
CA LEU A 707 11.65 -26.83 -4.70
C LEU A 707 12.45 -27.05 -3.40
N GLY A 708 13.10 -26.01 -2.88
CA GLY A 708 13.97 -26.11 -1.69
C GLY A 708 15.32 -26.79 -1.96
N PHE A 709 15.71 -26.97 -3.22
CA PHE A 709 16.99 -27.58 -3.58
C PHE A 709 18.15 -26.57 -3.51
N ASP A 710 19.38 -27.08 -3.44
CA ASP A 710 20.57 -26.25 -3.55
C ASP A 710 20.67 -25.59 -4.92
N ARG A 711 21.00 -24.30 -4.92
CA ARG A 711 21.33 -23.61 -6.17
C ARG A 711 22.66 -24.18 -6.70
N PRO A 712 22.73 -24.52 -7.99
CA PRO A 712 24.01 -24.82 -8.62
C PRO A 712 24.93 -23.58 -8.54
N LYS A 713 26.22 -23.80 -8.26
CA LYS A 713 27.25 -22.78 -8.41
C LYS A 713 27.68 -22.71 -9.87
N ALA A 714 27.90 -21.51 -10.38
CA ALA A 714 28.48 -21.29 -11.69
C ALA A 714 29.88 -20.69 -11.54
N ASP A 715 30.89 -21.36 -12.05
CA ASP A 715 32.30 -20.91 -12.00
C ASP A 715 32.63 -19.87 -13.10
N MET A 716 31.61 -19.12 -13.56
CA MET A 716 31.72 -18.19 -14.70
C MET A 716 31.66 -16.73 -14.27
N ARG A 717 32.44 -15.88 -14.93
CA ARG A 717 32.38 -14.42 -14.77
C ARG A 717 31.08 -13.84 -15.37
N PRO A 718 30.46 -12.83 -14.72
CA PRO A 718 29.28 -12.14 -15.26
C PRO A 718 29.61 -11.37 -16.55
N PRO A 719 28.74 -11.39 -17.56
CA PRO A 719 28.91 -10.58 -18.77
C PRO A 719 28.41 -9.14 -18.56
N ALA A 720 29.00 -8.20 -19.32
CA ALA A 720 28.58 -6.80 -19.35
C ALA A 720 27.11 -6.64 -19.80
N MET A 721 26.36 -5.79 -19.09
CA MET A 721 24.89 -5.64 -19.18
C MET A 721 24.38 -5.00 -20.48
N ASP A 722 25.21 -4.20 -21.14
CA ASP A 722 24.91 -3.35 -22.30
C ASP A 722 24.91 -4.11 -23.65
N LYS A 723 25.50 -5.31 -23.73
CA LYS A 723 25.72 -6.04 -24.99
C LYS A 723 24.64 -7.06 -25.36
N GLY A 724 23.35 -6.78 -25.12
CA GLY A 724 22.28 -7.69 -25.54
C GLY A 724 22.43 -9.10 -24.94
N ALA A 725 22.70 -9.15 -23.63
CA ALA A 725 23.14 -10.30 -22.84
C ALA A 725 22.10 -11.42 -22.66
N HIS A 726 21.25 -11.71 -23.65
CA HIS A 726 20.53 -12.98 -23.69
C HIS A 726 21.59 -14.09 -23.81
N PRO A 727 21.70 -14.98 -22.82
CA PRO A 727 20.58 -15.53 -22.06
C PRO A 727 20.54 -15.16 -20.56
N TYR A 728 21.41 -14.28 -20.09
CA TYR A 728 21.53 -13.84 -18.70
C TYR A 728 20.48 -12.79 -18.32
N VAL A 729 20.20 -11.85 -19.21
CA VAL A 729 19.04 -10.95 -19.09
C VAL A 729 17.92 -11.51 -19.97
N ARG A 730 16.71 -11.61 -19.41
CA ARG A 730 15.54 -11.99 -20.22
C ARG A 730 15.25 -10.85 -21.21
N PRO A 731 14.78 -11.12 -22.44
CA PRO A 731 14.41 -10.03 -23.34
C PRO A 731 13.24 -9.27 -22.74
N ALA A 732 13.24 -7.94 -22.88
CA ALA A 732 12.14 -7.10 -22.46
C ALA A 732 10.84 -7.57 -23.12
N ARG A 733 9.70 -7.38 -22.45
CA ARG A 733 8.36 -7.71 -22.96
C ARG A 733 7.47 -6.48 -22.83
N ALA A 734 6.64 -6.22 -23.83
CA ALA A 734 5.67 -5.13 -23.75
C ALA A 734 4.64 -5.41 -22.64
N LEU A 735 4.29 -4.38 -21.86
CA LEU A 735 3.34 -4.52 -20.74
C LEU A 735 1.92 -4.87 -21.22
N ASP A 736 1.58 -4.49 -22.45
CA ASP A 736 0.27 -4.74 -23.06
C ASP A 736 0.13 -6.12 -23.71
N LEU A 737 1.12 -7.01 -23.52
CA LEU A 737 1.14 -8.36 -24.10
C LEU A 737 -0.17 -9.14 -23.89
N TYR A 738 -0.77 -9.00 -22.70
CA TYR A 738 -2.03 -9.66 -22.34
C TYR A 738 -3.22 -8.69 -22.32
N GLY A 739 -3.02 -7.49 -22.87
CA GLY A 739 -3.99 -6.40 -22.86
C GLY A 739 -4.06 -5.66 -21.51
N TRP A 740 -5.15 -4.90 -21.36
CA TRP A 740 -5.39 -4.03 -20.22
C TRP A 740 -6.76 -4.31 -19.59
N LYS A 741 -6.85 -4.08 -18.28
CA LYS A 741 -8.06 -4.23 -17.49
C LYS A 741 -8.31 -2.99 -16.66
N GLU A 742 -9.53 -2.46 -16.73
CA GLU A 742 -10.00 -1.40 -15.83
C GLU A 742 -10.30 -1.97 -14.43
N ASP A 743 -9.89 -1.27 -13.37
CA ASP A 743 -10.13 -1.68 -11.98
C ASP A 743 -10.43 -0.48 -11.07
N ARG A 744 -10.57 -0.69 -9.76
CA ARG A 744 -10.68 0.37 -8.74
C ARG A 744 -9.35 0.56 -8.01
N LEU A 745 -9.12 1.76 -7.49
CA LEU A 745 -7.93 2.11 -6.72
C LEU A 745 -8.27 3.28 -5.79
N VAL A 746 -7.92 3.16 -4.51
CA VAL A 746 -8.15 4.23 -3.52
C VAL A 746 -7.47 5.52 -3.98
N GLY A 747 -8.21 6.63 -3.91
CA GLY A 747 -7.74 7.94 -4.37
C GLY A 747 -7.98 8.22 -5.87
N TYR A 748 -8.33 7.19 -6.65
CA TYR A 748 -8.64 7.27 -8.08
C TYR A 748 -10.01 6.68 -8.44
N ASP A 749 -10.93 6.69 -7.48
CA ASP A 749 -12.28 6.13 -7.61
C ASP A 749 -13.43 7.09 -7.22
N LYS A 750 -13.16 8.16 -6.47
CA LYS A 750 -14.14 9.18 -6.05
C LYS A 750 -14.90 9.84 -7.22
N PHE A 751 -14.20 10.17 -8.31
CA PHE A 751 -14.78 10.76 -9.53
C PHE A 751 -14.56 9.84 -10.74
N ARG A 752 -14.70 8.52 -10.51
CA ARG A 752 -14.40 7.53 -11.53
C ARG A 752 -15.33 7.62 -12.73
N VAL A 753 -14.76 7.62 -13.93
CA VAL A 753 -15.50 7.52 -15.18
C VAL A 753 -15.13 6.23 -15.89
N LYS A 754 -16.06 5.26 -15.94
CA LYS A 754 -15.84 3.98 -16.63
C LYS A 754 -15.51 4.19 -18.12
N GLY A 755 -14.59 3.38 -18.64
CA GLY A 755 -14.17 3.38 -20.04
C GLY A 755 -13.36 4.61 -20.47
N LEU A 756 -12.80 5.37 -19.53
CA LEU A 756 -12.00 6.57 -19.83
C LEU A 756 -10.54 6.23 -20.19
N TRP A 757 -10.36 5.29 -21.11
CA TRP A 757 -9.07 4.86 -21.63
C TRP A 757 -9.25 4.19 -23.01
N TYR A 758 -8.18 4.13 -23.81
CA TYR A 758 -8.12 3.29 -25.01
C TYR A 758 -6.67 2.96 -25.36
N VAL A 759 -6.45 1.95 -26.19
CA VAL A 759 -5.15 1.67 -26.80
C VAL A 759 -5.20 2.09 -28.27
N ALA A 760 -4.21 2.84 -28.75
CA ALA A 760 -4.09 3.24 -30.15
C ALA A 760 -3.59 2.07 -31.04
N ARG A 761 -3.53 2.28 -32.36
CA ARG A 761 -3.10 1.22 -33.31
C ARG A 761 -1.64 0.81 -33.11
N ASP A 762 -0.79 1.74 -32.73
CA ASP A 762 0.64 1.56 -32.43
C ASP A 762 0.92 0.90 -31.06
N GLY A 763 -0.13 0.57 -30.28
CA GLY A 763 -0.01 0.01 -28.94
C GLY A 763 0.09 1.04 -27.82
N THR A 764 0.06 2.34 -28.13
CA THR A 764 0.07 3.41 -27.12
C THR A 764 -1.18 3.34 -26.24
N LEU A 765 -1.01 3.23 -24.92
CA LEU A 765 -2.11 3.28 -23.96
C LEU A 765 -2.44 4.73 -23.61
N HIS A 766 -3.67 5.17 -23.85
CA HIS A 766 -4.17 6.47 -23.39
C HIS A 766 -5.01 6.30 -22.13
N VAL A 767 -4.65 7.03 -21.08
CA VAL A 767 -5.33 7.04 -19.78
C VAL A 767 -5.96 8.42 -19.58
N GLY A 768 -7.25 8.47 -19.21
CA GLY A 768 -8.01 9.72 -19.10
C GLY A 768 -8.77 10.10 -20.38
N ARG A 769 -8.85 9.21 -21.38
CA ARG A 769 -9.46 9.49 -22.69
C ARG A 769 -10.18 8.28 -23.28
N ARG A 770 -11.40 8.46 -23.83
CA ARG A 770 -12.21 7.34 -24.40
C ARG A 770 -11.85 6.93 -25.83
N LYS A 771 -11.39 7.88 -26.64
CA LYS A 771 -11.15 7.70 -28.08
C LYS A 771 -10.11 8.69 -28.61
N PRO A 772 -9.47 8.40 -29.76
CA PRO A 772 -8.56 9.34 -30.42
C PRO A 772 -9.19 10.71 -30.69
N ARG A 773 -8.37 11.77 -30.79
CA ARG A 773 -8.83 13.09 -31.24
C ARG A 773 -9.19 13.01 -32.72
N LYS A 774 -10.28 13.69 -33.13
CA LYS A 774 -10.67 13.83 -34.53
C LYS A 774 -10.11 15.09 -35.22
N ALA A 775 -9.74 16.11 -34.44
CA ALA A 775 -9.20 17.39 -34.93
C ALA A 775 -7.66 17.38 -35.05
N THR A 776 -7.07 18.41 -35.69
CA THR A 776 -5.62 18.53 -35.91
C THR A 776 -4.85 18.65 -34.57
N GLY A 777 -4.12 17.59 -34.20
CA GLY A 777 -3.21 17.53 -33.06
C GLY A 777 -3.51 16.40 -32.06
N SER A 778 -2.49 15.96 -31.30
CA SER A 778 -2.63 14.93 -30.25
C SER A 778 -2.93 15.51 -28.86
N PHE A 779 -2.81 16.83 -28.71
CA PHE A 779 -2.84 17.57 -27.45
C PHE A 779 -4.21 18.22 -27.21
N ASP A 780 -4.68 18.26 -25.96
CA ASP A 780 -5.90 18.93 -25.54
C ASP A 780 -5.56 20.09 -24.58
N PRO A 781 -5.87 21.35 -24.93
CA PRO A 781 -5.64 22.49 -24.04
C PRO A 781 -6.44 22.40 -22.74
N ARG A 782 -7.51 21.60 -22.68
CA ARG A 782 -8.31 21.42 -21.46
C ARG A 782 -7.93 20.12 -20.76
N ALA A 783 -7.89 20.19 -19.44
CA ALA A 783 -7.73 19.07 -18.54
C ALA A 783 -8.98 18.98 -17.65
N HIS A 784 -9.49 17.78 -17.43
CA HIS A 784 -10.69 17.55 -16.62
C HIS A 784 -10.35 16.68 -15.42
N GLU A 785 -10.96 16.96 -14.27
CA GLU A 785 -10.90 16.08 -13.11
C GLU A 785 -11.78 14.86 -13.35
N ARG A 786 -11.17 13.78 -13.81
CA ARG A 786 -11.84 12.51 -14.06
C ARG A 786 -10.89 11.40 -13.66
N GLN A 787 -11.40 10.47 -12.88
CA GLN A 787 -10.59 9.40 -12.34
C GLN A 787 -10.76 8.10 -13.13
N ILE A 788 -9.66 7.38 -13.31
CA ILE A 788 -9.64 6.07 -13.95
C ILE A 788 -8.37 5.33 -13.51
N PHE A 789 -8.46 4.01 -13.39
CA PHE A 789 -7.33 3.12 -13.16
C PHE A 789 -7.40 1.94 -14.11
N VAL A 790 -6.30 1.69 -14.82
CA VAL A 790 -6.16 0.62 -15.79
C VAL A 790 -4.87 -0.13 -15.49
N ARG A 791 -4.89 -1.46 -15.49
CA ARG A 791 -3.75 -2.31 -15.14
C ARG A 791 -3.57 -3.48 -16.08
N THR A 792 -2.39 -4.08 -16.03
CA THR A 792 -2.12 -5.37 -16.64
C THR A 792 -2.96 -6.46 -15.95
N PRO A 793 -3.29 -7.55 -16.64
CA PRO A 793 -3.95 -8.70 -16.03
C PRO A 793 -2.96 -9.63 -15.33
N VAL A 794 -1.69 -9.61 -15.74
CA VAL A 794 -0.63 -10.49 -15.21
C VAL A 794 0.17 -9.77 -14.13
N PRO A 795 0.44 -10.44 -12.98
CA PRO A 795 1.20 -9.86 -11.89
C PRO A 795 2.71 -9.84 -12.17
N LEU A 796 3.40 -8.87 -11.56
CA LEU A 796 4.84 -8.93 -11.32
C LEU A 796 5.13 -10.04 -10.30
N ASP A 797 6.23 -10.76 -10.49
CA ASP A 797 6.61 -11.92 -9.69
C ASP A 797 7.51 -11.60 -8.48
N GLY A 798 7.68 -10.32 -8.12
CA GLY A 798 8.57 -9.91 -7.01
C GLY A 798 10.05 -10.20 -7.28
N VAL A 799 10.37 -10.54 -8.52
CA VAL A 799 11.72 -10.81 -9.00
C VAL A 799 12.43 -9.52 -9.38
N ARG A 800 13.75 -9.59 -9.44
CA ARG A 800 14.57 -8.49 -9.93
C ARG A 800 14.17 -8.14 -11.36
N SER A 801 13.74 -6.90 -11.55
CA SER A 801 13.22 -6.45 -12.84
C SER A 801 13.37 -4.96 -13.08
N ARG A 802 13.30 -4.56 -14.35
CA ARG A 802 13.26 -3.19 -14.82
C ARG A 802 11.96 -2.96 -15.56
N ILE A 803 11.37 -1.81 -15.32
CA ILE A 803 10.20 -1.32 -16.05
C ILE A 803 10.60 0.00 -16.68
N GLU A 804 10.46 0.09 -18.00
CA GLU A 804 10.79 1.29 -18.78
C GLU A 804 9.58 1.71 -19.59
N LEU A 805 9.26 3.00 -19.59
CA LEU A 805 8.13 3.57 -20.30
C LEU A 805 8.33 5.07 -20.51
N ASP A 806 7.66 5.62 -21.52
CA ASP A 806 7.57 7.07 -21.72
C ASP A 806 6.16 7.56 -21.39
N ILE A 807 6.09 8.61 -20.57
CA ILE A 807 4.84 9.28 -20.23
C ILE A 807 4.74 10.55 -21.06
N ARG A 808 3.81 10.56 -22.01
CA ARG A 808 3.52 11.71 -22.86
C ARG A 808 2.29 12.44 -22.35
N PHE A 809 2.44 13.75 -22.11
CA PHE A 809 1.33 14.60 -21.71
C PHE A 809 0.40 14.83 -22.89
N THR A 810 -0.90 14.60 -22.68
CA THR A 810 -1.91 14.83 -23.74
C THR A 810 -2.89 15.93 -23.38
N THR A 811 -2.78 16.49 -22.18
CA THR A 811 -3.52 17.66 -21.71
C THR A 811 -2.54 18.68 -21.14
N SER A 812 -2.93 19.96 -21.11
CA SER A 812 -2.14 21.09 -20.56
C SER A 812 -1.78 21.00 -19.07
N PHE A 813 -2.51 20.17 -18.33
CA PHE A 813 -2.16 19.75 -16.99
C PHE A 813 -2.48 18.27 -16.84
N VAL A 814 -1.65 17.53 -16.11
CA VAL A 814 -1.91 16.14 -15.76
C VAL A 814 -1.53 15.88 -14.31
N SER A 815 -2.35 15.06 -13.65
CA SER A 815 -2.08 14.46 -12.36
C SER A 815 -2.31 12.95 -12.49
N GLY A 816 -1.21 12.22 -12.66
CA GLY A 816 -1.20 10.80 -12.99
C GLY A 816 -0.43 9.94 -11.99
N ALA A 817 -0.51 8.63 -12.17
CA ALA A 817 0.28 7.68 -11.40
C ALA A 817 0.59 6.40 -12.17
N VAL A 818 1.73 5.80 -11.83
CA VAL A 818 2.10 4.41 -12.13
C VAL A 818 1.95 3.60 -10.86
N ILE A 819 1.24 2.47 -10.94
CA ILE A 819 0.86 1.62 -9.82
C ILE A 819 1.65 0.32 -9.93
N LEU A 820 2.40 -0.03 -8.89
CA LEU A 820 3.23 -1.23 -8.83
C LEU A 820 2.71 -2.18 -7.75
N GLY A 821 2.76 -3.47 -8.04
CA GLY A 821 2.40 -4.50 -7.07
C GLY A 821 0.96 -4.38 -6.56
N TYR A 822 0.01 -4.17 -7.46
CA TYR A 822 -1.41 -4.04 -7.09
C TYR A 822 -1.94 -5.38 -6.56
N GLU A 823 -2.10 -5.51 -5.25
CA GLU A 823 -2.79 -6.67 -4.65
C GLU A 823 -4.29 -6.40 -4.54
N ARG A 824 -4.63 -5.18 -4.08
CA ARG A 824 -5.98 -4.73 -3.70
C ARG A 824 -6.10 -3.22 -3.88
N ARG A 825 -7.31 -2.67 -3.78
CA ARG A 825 -7.58 -1.22 -3.96
C ARG A 825 -6.76 -0.33 -3.04
N ASP A 826 -6.42 -0.81 -1.85
CA ASP A 826 -5.64 -0.16 -0.79
C ASP A 826 -4.21 -0.69 -0.67
N ARG A 827 -3.80 -1.63 -1.54
CA ARG A 827 -2.50 -2.28 -1.46
C ARG A 827 -1.79 -2.22 -2.81
N ALA A 828 -1.03 -1.14 -2.97
CA ALA A 828 -0.12 -0.95 -4.09
C ALA A 828 0.93 0.10 -3.72
N ILE A 829 2.04 0.09 -4.47
CA ILE A 829 2.98 1.21 -4.47
C ILE A 829 2.59 2.16 -5.59
N THR A 830 2.55 3.45 -5.28
CA THR A 830 2.12 4.51 -6.20
C THR A 830 3.30 5.43 -6.50
N PHE A 831 3.78 5.43 -7.74
CA PHE A 831 4.58 6.52 -8.30
C PHE A 831 3.63 7.57 -8.84
N HIS A 832 3.40 8.62 -8.06
CA HIS A 832 2.55 9.74 -8.46
C HIS A 832 3.36 10.81 -9.21
N PHE A 833 2.76 11.47 -10.20
CA PHE A 833 3.37 12.60 -10.89
C PHE A 833 2.33 13.68 -11.26
N THR A 834 2.78 14.94 -11.28
CA THR A 834 2.01 16.08 -11.82
C THR A 834 2.89 16.92 -12.75
N ALA A 835 2.32 17.42 -13.84
CA ALA A 835 3.02 18.24 -14.83
C ALA A 835 2.08 19.22 -15.54
N GLY A 836 2.63 20.33 -16.02
CA GLY A 836 1.91 21.37 -16.77
C GLY A 836 1.35 22.49 -15.89
N ASP A 837 0.42 23.27 -16.45
CA ASP A 837 -0.17 24.44 -15.78
C ASP A 837 -1.66 24.18 -15.53
N TYR A 838 -2.02 24.04 -14.26
CA TYR A 838 -3.39 23.80 -13.82
C TYR A 838 -4.36 24.88 -14.32
N MET A 839 -3.95 26.16 -14.33
CA MET A 839 -4.79 27.29 -14.74
C MET A 839 -5.06 27.28 -16.25
N VAL A 840 -4.09 26.82 -17.05
CA VAL A 840 -4.31 26.54 -18.49
C VAL A 840 -5.25 25.34 -18.64
N GLY A 841 -5.04 24.28 -17.86
CA GLY A 841 -5.89 23.07 -17.79
C GLY A 841 -7.37 23.34 -17.66
N ILE A 842 -7.73 24.25 -16.77
CA ILE A 842 -9.13 24.63 -16.52
C ILE A 842 -9.62 25.79 -17.41
N GLY A 843 -8.79 26.29 -18.32
CA GLY A 843 -9.14 27.32 -19.30
C GLY A 843 -9.15 28.75 -18.76
N GLN A 844 -8.54 29.00 -17.61
CA GLN A 844 -8.53 30.32 -16.94
C GLN A 844 -7.33 31.17 -17.37
N LYS A 845 -6.28 30.52 -17.87
CA LYS A 845 -5.12 31.17 -18.48
C LYS A 845 -5.05 30.77 -19.95
N LYS A 846 -4.94 31.75 -20.85
CA LYS A 846 -4.83 31.55 -22.31
C LYS A 846 -3.37 31.57 -22.78
N SER A 847 -2.47 30.92 -22.05
CA SER A 847 -1.07 30.77 -22.45
C SER A 847 -0.79 29.33 -22.91
N PRO A 848 0.22 29.11 -23.78
CA PRO A 848 0.70 27.76 -24.01
C PRO A 848 1.18 27.13 -22.68
N PRO A 849 0.93 25.83 -22.44
CA PRO A 849 1.38 25.16 -21.24
C PRO A 849 2.88 24.88 -21.34
N ALA A 850 3.63 25.31 -20.32
CA ALA A 850 5.04 25.00 -20.18
C ALA A 850 5.21 23.73 -19.34
N PHE A 851 5.74 22.66 -19.95
CA PHE A 851 6.10 21.42 -19.27
C PHE A 851 7.58 21.42 -18.94
N GLU A 852 8.01 22.33 -18.07
CA GLU A 852 9.42 22.47 -17.69
C GLU A 852 9.82 21.55 -16.54
N THR A 853 8.84 21.12 -15.74
CA THR A 853 9.08 20.31 -14.54
C THR A 853 8.01 19.26 -14.34
N VAL A 854 8.38 18.17 -13.66
CA VAL A 854 7.49 17.15 -13.10
C VAL A 854 7.64 17.13 -11.59
N ARG A 855 6.54 17.19 -10.85
CA ARG A 855 6.55 16.85 -9.42
C ARG A 855 6.20 15.38 -9.28
N TRP A 856 6.91 14.66 -8.42
CA TRP A 856 6.73 13.21 -8.27
C TRP A 856 6.82 12.77 -6.81
N SER A 857 6.26 11.59 -6.49
CA SER A 857 6.46 10.92 -5.20
C SER A 857 6.21 9.41 -5.30
N LEU A 858 6.80 8.64 -4.40
CA LEU A 858 6.68 7.17 -4.33
C LEU A 858 6.20 6.74 -2.93
N ARG A 859 5.06 6.05 -2.83
CA ARG A 859 4.38 5.72 -1.56
C ARG A 859 3.72 4.33 -1.58
N GLY A 860 3.63 3.64 -0.45
CA GLY A 860 2.98 2.33 -0.32
C GLY A 860 1.59 2.31 0.30
N GLY A 861 1.09 3.47 0.76
CA GLY A 861 -0.23 3.62 1.37
C GLY A 861 -0.27 3.25 2.85
N TRP A 862 0.86 3.35 3.56
CA TRP A 862 0.94 3.08 5.00
C TRP A 862 0.48 4.30 5.82
N ILE A 863 -0.14 4.09 6.98
CA ILE A 863 -0.73 5.18 7.77
C ILE A 863 0.32 6.19 8.22
N ARG A 864 1.52 5.73 8.61
CA ARG A 864 2.62 6.59 9.03
C ARG A 864 3.34 7.33 7.89
N GLU A 865 3.14 6.92 6.64
CA GLU A 865 3.79 7.58 5.50
C GLU A 865 3.35 9.04 5.34
N GLY A 866 4.33 9.94 5.13
CA GLY A 866 4.09 11.38 5.14
C GLY A 866 4.11 11.99 6.54
N GLY A 867 4.13 11.14 7.57
CA GLY A 867 4.45 11.48 8.94
C GLY A 867 5.96 11.70 9.13
N LEU A 868 6.78 10.84 8.55
CA LEU A 868 8.24 10.87 8.68
C LEU A 868 8.93 11.40 7.42
N ARG A 869 9.93 12.26 7.62
CA ARG A 869 10.76 12.79 6.51
C ARG A 869 11.53 11.64 5.88
N ARG A 870 11.56 11.59 4.53
CA ARG A 870 12.28 10.61 3.69
C ARG A 870 11.79 9.15 3.71
N GLU A 871 10.82 8.80 4.54
CA GLU A 871 10.18 7.46 4.50
C GLU A 871 9.54 7.17 3.13
N ALA A 872 8.83 8.17 2.59
CA ALA A 872 8.26 8.14 1.25
C ALA A 872 8.91 9.25 0.39
N PRO A 873 9.77 8.94 -0.60
CA PRO A 873 10.51 9.95 -1.34
C PRO A 873 9.60 10.70 -2.33
N GLY A 874 9.97 11.94 -2.64
CA GLY A 874 9.31 12.77 -3.64
C GLY A 874 10.03 14.10 -3.82
N GLY A 875 9.71 14.81 -4.89
CA GLY A 875 10.36 16.08 -5.22
C GLY A 875 9.90 16.68 -6.54
N ARG A 876 10.67 17.67 -7.01
CA ARG A 876 10.52 18.32 -8.32
C ARG A 876 11.70 17.90 -9.20
N PHE A 877 11.42 17.49 -10.42
CA PHE A 877 12.40 17.21 -11.45
C PHE A 877 12.31 18.27 -12.54
N GLU A 878 13.44 18.89 -12.90
CA GLU A 878 13.51 19.94 -13.90
C GLU A 878 14.12 19.40 -15.20
N PHE A 879 13.47 19.66 -16.33
CA PHE A 879 13.88 19.13 -17.63
C PHE A 879 14.99 19.93 -18.32
N GLY A 880 15.30 21.15 -17.82
CA GLY A 880 16.18 22.11 -18.49
C GLY A 880 15.55 22.80 -19.72
N GLY A 881 14.23 22.66 -19.90
CA GLY A 881 13.45 23.22 -21.01
C GLY A 881 12.09 22.54 -21.12
N ALA A 882 11.15 23.12 -21.88
CA ALA A 882 9.81 22.55 -22.02
C ALA A 882 9.83 21.21 -22.79
N LYS A 883 9.33 20.13 -22.18
CA LYS A 883 9.23 18.80 -22.80
C LYS A 883 7.81 18.22 -22.71
N PRO A 884 7.23 17.71 -23.80
CA PRO A 884 5.87 17.14 -23.78
C PRO A 884 5.80 15.72 -23.21
N ASN A 885 6.92 15.16 -22.76
CA ASN A 885 7.02 13.82 -22.21
C ASN A 885 8.25 13.71 -21.30
N PHE A 886 8.32 12.62 -20.54
CA PHE A 886 9.52 12.19 -19.84
C PHE A 886 9.65 10.67 -19.89
N HIS A 887 10.88 10.18 -19.80
CA HIS A 887 11.19 8.77 -19.68
C HIS A 887 11.19 8.35 -18.20
N LEU A 888 10.47 7.29 -17.86
CA LEU A 888 10.44 6.72 -16.52
C LEU A 888 11.05 5.32 -16.54
N ARG A 889 12.06 5.10 -15.69
CA ARG A 889 12.60 3.78 -15.38
C ARG A 889 12.40 3.46 -13.91
N LEU A 890 11.86 2.28 -13.64
CA LEU A 890 11.65 1.74 -12.31
C LEU A 890 12.41 0.41 -12.20
N ASP A 891 13.40 0.37 -11.31
CA ASP A 891 14.21 -0.81 -11.05
C ASP A 891 13.73 -1.46 -9.75
N LEU A 892 13.20 -2.69 -9.83
CA LEU A 892 12.64 -3.44 -8.73
C LEU A 892 13.59 -4.55 -8.28
N ASP A 893 13.76 -4.72 -6.98
CA ASP A 893 14.46 -5.86 -6.39
C ASP A 893 13.84 -6.26 -5.06
N GLY A 894 13.08 -7.36 -5.06
CA GLY A 894 12.33 -7.77 -3.88
C GLY A 894 11.39 -6.65 -3.42
N ALA A 895 11.61 -6.15 -2.20
CA ALA A 895 10.78 -5.13 -1.55
C ALA A 895 11.11 -3.69 -1.96
N GLU A 896 12.15 -3.50 -2.77
CA GLU A 896 12.69 -2.19 -3.14
C GLU A 896 12.30 -1.80 -4.56
N VAL A 897 12.07 -0.51 -4.77
CA VAL A 897 11.96 0.13 -6.09
C VAL A 897 12.76 1.42 -6.12
N ALA A 898 13.65 1.54 -7.09
CA ALA A 898 14.37 2.77 -7.41
C ALA A 898 13.79 3.41 -8.68
N ALA A 899 13.51 4.71 -8.62
CA ALA A 899 12.93 5.48 -9.71
C ALA A 899 13.96 6.40 -10.38
N TYR A 900 13.89 6.48 -11.70
CA TYR A 900 14.70 7.36 -12.53
C TYR A 900 13.83 8.12 -13.53
N ILE A 901 14.05 9.42 -13.66
CA ILE A 901 13.39 10.29 -14.65
C ILE A 901 14.46 10.79 -15.62
N ASP A 902 14.24 10.61 -16.93
CA ASP A 902 15.20 10.95 -18.00
C ASP A 902 16.63 10.43 -17.69
N GLY A 903 16.72 9.19 -17.18
CA GLY A 903 17.97 8.50 -16.84
C GLY A 903 18.62 8.93 -15.52
N ARG A 904 18.12 9.98 -14.86
CA ARG A 904 18.63 10.46 -13.56
C ARG A 904 17.86 9.82 -12.41
N TRP A 905 18.58 9.31 -11.41
CA TRP A 905 17.96 8.76 -10.19
C TRP A 905 17.22 9.88 -9.46
N VAL A 906 16.02 9.58 -8.96
CA VAL A 906 15.21 10.54 -8.21
C VAL A 906 14.86 10.06 -6.80
N GLY A 907 14.76 8.76 -6.57
CA GLY A 907 14.47 8.23 -5.23
C GLY A 907 14.38 6.71 -5.16
N THR A 908 14.50 6.18 -3.95
CA THR A 908 14.31 4.75 -3.65
C THR A 908 13.23 4.60 -2.57
N TYR A 909 12.34 3.63 -2.75
CA TYR A 909 11.32 3.26 -1.79
C TYR A 909 11.43 1.77 -1.47
N ARG A 910 11.15 1.41 -0.22
CA ARG A 910 11.06 0.03 0.25
C ARG A 910 9.77 -0.15 1.03
N THR A 911 9.09 -1.27 0.82
CA THR A 911 7.86 -1.57 1.56
C THR A 911 8.13 -1.64 3.06
N GLY A 912 7.22 -1.11 3.89
CA GLY A 912 7.37 -1.12 5.34
C GLY A 912 7.39 -2.52 5.96
N ASP A 913 6.78 -3.51 5.29
CA ASP A 913 6.73 -4.91 5.71
C ASP A 913 7.86 -5.78 5.15
N GLY A 914 8.79 -5.20 4.37
CA GLY A 914 9.88 -5.93 3.72
C GLY A 914 9.44 -6.94 2.65
N ARG A 915 8.16 -6.98 2.26
CA ARG A 915 7.64 -7.92 1.25
C ARG A 915 8.00 -7.53 -0.18
N PRO A 916 8.28 -8.51 -1.06
CA PRO A 916 8.51 -8.28 -2.46
C PRO A 916 7.32 -7.60 -3.15
N ILE A 917 7.65 -6.67 -4.04
CA ILE A 917 6.68 -5.95 -4.85
C ILE A 917 6.10 -6.93 -5.88
N THR A 918 4.94 -7.49 -5.57
CA THR A 918 4.24 -8.50 -6.35
C THR A 918 2.84 -8.02 -6.71
N GLY A 919 2.30 -8.47 -7.84
CA GLY A 919 0.98 -8.05 -8.32
C GLY A 919 1.04 -7.22 -9.60
N PRO A 920 -0.10 -6.96 -10.29
CA PRO A 920 -0.09 -6.28 -11.58
C PRO A 920 0.41 -4.84 -11.51
N LEU A 921 0.86 -4.34 -12.66
CA LEU A 921 1.22 -2.95 -12.87
C LEU A 921 0.06 -2.20 -13.51
N GLY A 922 -0.16 -0.93 -13.17
CA GLY A 922 -1.15 -0.11 -13.86
C GLY A 922 -0.85 1.37 -13.88
N PHE A 923 -1.81 2.12 -14.41
CA PHE A 923 -1.76 3.55 -14.62
C PHE A 923 -3.09 4.16 -14.20
N ALA A 924 -3.00 5.28 -13.49
CA ALA A 924 -4.17 6.04 -13.07
C ALA A 924 -4.01 7.52 -13.41
N THR A 925 -5.13 8.23 -13.57
CA THR A 925 -5.16 9.70 -13.60
C THR A 925 -6.25 10.19 -12.68
N SER A 926 -6.00 11.29 -11.99
CA SER A 926 -7.01 12.03 -11.24
C SER A 926 -7.43 13.32 -11.94
N PHE A 927 -6.55 13.87 -12.79
CA PHE A 927 -6.81 15.09 -13.56
C PHE A 927 -6.08 15.03 -14.89
N GLY A 928 -6.77 15.41 -15.97
CA GLY A 928 -6.21 15.40 -17.31
C GLY A 928 -5.96 13.99 -17.85
N ALA A 929 -5.19 13.90 -18.92
CA ALA A 929 -4.93 12.66 -19.63
C ALA A 929 -3.48 12.57 -20.10
N PHE A 930 -2.96 11.36 -20.16
CA PHE A 930 -1.62 11.06 -20.68
C PHE A 930 -1.63 9.80 -21.52
N ALA A 931 -0.56 9.64 -22.30
CA ALA A 931 -0.28 8.46 -23.08
C ALA A 931 0.97 7.76 -22.54
N VAL A 932 0.93 6.44 -22.52
CA VAL A 932 2.05 5.59 -22.14
C VAL A 932 2.54 4.88 -23.40
N THR A 933 3.80 5.09 -23.73
CA THR A 933 4.45 4.46 -24.89
C THR A 933 5.70 3.69 -24.44
N ARG A 934 6.19 2.80 -25.30
CA ARG A 934 7.41 1.99 -25.07
C ARG A 934 7.44 1.27 -23.72
N ALA A 935 6.27 0.93 -23.18
CA ALA A 935 6.15 0.31 -21.87
C ALA A 935 6.60 -1.15 -21.92
N THR A 936 7.72 -1.44 -21.28
CA THR A 936 8.30 -2.78 -21.22
C THR A 936 8.65 -3.20 -19.80
N HIS A 937 8.66 -4.51 -19.59
CA HIS A 937 9.14 -5.18 -18.38
C HIS A 937 10.26 -6.16 -18.76
N GLN A 938 11.39 -6.03 -18.09
CA GLN A 938 12.56 -6.88 -18.29
C GLN A 938 12.98 -7.52 -16.97
N ARG A 939 13.29 -8.81 -16.97
CA ARG A 939 13.70 -9.56 -15.77
C ARG A 939 15.20 -9.81 -15.75
N PHE A 940 15.79 -9.67 -14.56
CA PHE A 940 17.23 -9.87 -14.23
C PHE A 940 17.42 -10.94 -13.14
N ASP A 941 16.39 -11.72 -12.91
CA ASP A 941 16.33 -12.85 -11.97
C ASP A 941 17.45 -13.87 -12.17
N ARG A 942 17.84 -14.17 -13.43
CA ARG A 942 18.92 -15.11 -13.73
C ARG A 942 20.29 -14.62 -13.25
N TYR A 943 20.57 -13.31 -13.30
CA TYR A 943 21.79 -12.74 -12.73
C TYR A 943 21.86 -12.98 -11.22
N ARG A 944 20.73 -12.77 -10.53
CA ARG A 944 20.61 -13.01 -9.09
C ARG A 944 20.76 -14.50 -8.74
N ALA A 945 20.13 -15.37 -9.53
CA ALA A 945 20.16 -16.82 -9.29
C ALA A 945 21.57 -17.41 -9.36
N LEU A 946 22.42 -16.88 -10.24
CA LEU A 946 23.83 -17.28 -10.39
C LEU A 946 24.77 -16.66 -9.33
N GLY A 947 24.27 -15.82 -8.42
CA GLY A 947 25.10 -15.19 -7.38
C GLY A 947 26.02 -14.08 -7.90
N TRP A 948 25.75 -13.55 -9.09
CA TRP A 948 26.57 -12.50 -9.68
C TRP A 948 26.32 -11.11 -9.06
N PRO A 949 27.30 -10.18 -9.16
CA PRO A 949 27.19 -8.82 -8.64
C PRO A 949 25.91 -8.11 -9.10
N ASN A 950 25.33 -7.31 -8.21
CA ASN A 950 24.05 -6.65 -8.46
C ASN A 950 24.22 -5.57 -9.56
N PRO A 951 23.53 -5.67 -10.70
CA PRO A 951 23.56 -4.61 -11.69
C PRO A 951 22.69 -3.40 -11.31
N LEU A 952 21.90 -3.53 -10.24
CA LEU A 952 21.12 -2.46 -9.63
C LEU A 952 21.84 -1.98 -8.36
N PRO A 953 21.68 -0.71 -7.95
CA PRO A 953 22.35 -0.19 -6.76
C PRO A 953 21.99 -1.03 -5.53
N ALA A 954 23.00 -1.42 -4.75
CA ALA A 954 22.85 -2.17 -3.51
C ALA A 954 22.63 -1.22 -2.31
N GLY A 955 22.18 -1.78 -1.19
CA GLY A 955 22.23 -1.08 0.10
C GLY A 955 23.66 -0.99 0.66
N LEU A 956 23.82 -0.34 1.81
CA LEU A 956 25.11 -0.19 2.47
C LEU A 956 25.57 -1.54 3.04
N ASP A 957 26.77 -1.99 2.68
CA ASP A 957 27.39 -3.22 3.17
C ASP A 957 28.76 -2.87 3.76
N LEU A 958 28.90 -2.93 5.08
CA LEU A 958 30.10 -2.50 5.80
C LEU A 958 31.34 -3.32 5.37
N ALA A 959 31.15 -4.57 4.94
CA ALA A 959 32.22 -5.47 4.54
C ALA A 959 32.74 -5.23 3.11
N LYS A 960 32.18 -4.26 2.37
CA LYS A 960 32.53 -4.01 0.97
C LYS A 960 32.81 -2.54 0.72
N ASP A 961 33.75 -2.29 -0.17
CA ASP A 961 33.89 -0.96 -0.76
C ASP A 961 32.72 -0.67 -1.71
N GLY A 962 32.39 0.60 -1.88
CA GLY A 962 31.25 1.02 -2.68
C GLY A 962 31.30 2.49 -3.08
N THR A 963 30.73 2.81 -4.24
CA THR A 963 30.76 4.17 -4.82
C THR A 963 29.40 4.87 -4.80
N GLU A 964 28.36 4.23 -4.26
CA GLU A 964 27.01 4.80 -4.21
C GLU A 964 26.87 5.99 -3.24
N THR A 965 26.40 7.13 -3.74
CA THR A 965 26.14 8.31 -2.90
C THR A 965 25.07 8.04 -1.83
N MET A 966 25.06 8.83 -0.76
CA MET A 966 24.16 8.67 0.39
C MET A 966 22.70 8.67 -0.01
N ASP A 967 22.31 9.62 -0.86
CA ASP A 967 20.92 9.75 -1.27
C ASP A 967 20.43 8.45 -1.93
N ARG A 968 21.29 7.72 -2.65
CA ARG A 968 20.96 6.42 -3.26
C ARG A 968 20.87 5.26 -2.27
N LEU A 969 21.50 5.38 -1.09
CA LEU A 969 21.45 4.39 -0.01
C LEU A 969 20.19 4.51 0.86
N LEU A 970 19.53 5.68 0.85
CA LEU A 970 18.27 5.88 1.59
C LEU A 970 17.20 4.86 1.16
N ASN A 971 16.43 4.41 2.15
CA ASN A 971 15.41 3.36 2.07
C ASN A 971 15.95 2.00 1.57
N ARG A 972 17.23 1.70 1.80
CA ARG A 972 17.82 0.38 1.53
C ARG A 972 18.29 -0.28 2.81
N ARG A 973 18.36 -1.60 2.79
CA ARG A 973 18.89 -2.39 3.91
C ARG A 973 20.38 -2.13 4.13
N VAL A 974 20.79 -2.04 5.39
CA VAL A 974 22.19 -2.00 5.81
C VAL A 974 22.64 -3.41 6.21
N LYS A 975 23.85 -3.81 5.82
CA LYS A 975 24.47 -5.09 6.18
C LYS A 975 25.74 -4.85 6.99
N GLY A 976 25.95 -5.68 8.01
CA GLY A 976 27.08 -5.58 8.93
C GLY A 976 26.76 -4.86 10.24
N LEU A 977 25.51 -4.41 10.43
CA LEU A 977 25.03 -3.84 11.69
C LEU A 977 23.87 -4.68 12.23
N PRO A 978 23.77 -4.90 13.56
CA PRO A 978 22.61 -5.51 14.19
C PRO A 978 21.35 -4.67 13.98
N SER A 979 20.19 -5.32 13.86
CA SER A 979 18.88 -4.65 13.93
C SER A 979 18.48 -4.41 15.39
N SER A 980 17.79 -3.31 15.67
CA SER A 980 17.22 -3.00 16.98
C SER A 980 15.72 -2.71 16.84
N PRO A 981 14.84 -3.25 17.71
CA PRO A 981 13.41 -2.92 17.71
C PRO A 981 13.11 -1.42 17.85
N GLN A 982 13.99 -0.67 18.51
CA GLN A 982 13.89 0.78 18.68
C GLN A 982 14.50 1.57 17.51
N GLY A 983 14.99 0.89 16.47
CA GLY A 983 15.92 1.45 15.50
C GLY A 983 17.28 1.77 16.13
N ALA A 984 18.23 2.23 15.32
CA ALA A 984 19.57 2.57 15.76
C ALA A 984 20.03 3.90 15.17
N LEU A 985 20.79 4.68 15.95
CA LEU A 985 21.56 5.81 15.45
C LEU A 985 22.93 5.31 15.02
N VAL A 986 23.44 5.83 13.92
CA VAL A 986 24.78 5.48 13.43
C VAL A 986 25.59 6.74 13.28
N ILE A 987 26.77 6.77 13.90
CA ILE A 987 27.80 7.75 13.64
C ILE A 987 28.78 7.12 12.66
N TRP A 988 28.76 7.57 11.42
CA TRP A 988 29.68 7.12 10.40
C TRP A 988 30.82 8.11 10.26
N ILE A 989 32.04 7.64 10.50
CA ILE A 989 33.26 8.42 10.37
C ILE A 989 33.93 8.04 9.06
N PRO A 990 34.03 8.97 8.09
CA PRO A 990 34.67 8.66 6.82
C PRO A 990 36.17 8.37 7.00
N ARG A 991 36.74 7.66 6.03
CA ARG A 991 38.20 7.58 5.89
C ARG A 991 38.71 8.95 5.41
N THR A 992 39.61 9.57 6.16
CA THR A 992 40.33 10.79 5.78
C THR A 992 41.80 10.48 5.51
N GLU A 993 42.39 11.29 4.64
CA GLU A 993 43.80 11.20 4.27
C GLU A 993 44.50 12.51 4.66
N ASP A 994 45.75 12.43 5.08
CA ASP A 994 46.61 13.59 5.30
C ASP A 994 47.15 14.14 3.95
N ASP A 995 47.98 15.19 4.02
CA ASP A 995 48.58 15.82 2.84
C ASP A 995 49.45 14.85 2.01
N ASP A 996 49.93 13.76 2.62
CA ASP A 996 50.74 12.72 1.98
C ASP A 996 49.89 11.57 1.40
N GLY A 997 48.56 11.61 1.59
CA GLY A 997 47.63 10.57 1.12
C GLY A 997 47.53 9.35 2.04
N GLU A 998 48.15 9.40 3.22
CA GLU A 998 48.10 8.35 4.23
C GLU A 998 46.90 8.53 5.15
N LEU A 999 46.51 7.48 5.87
CA LEU A 999 45.34 7.54 6.76
C LEU A 999 45.55 8.57 7.89
N ASP A 1000 44.72 9.62 7.94
CA ASP A 1000 44.76 10.60 9.04
C ASP A 1000 44.05 10.06 10.30
N VAL A 1001 44.78 9.26 11.08
CA VAL A 1001 44.30 8.67 12.33
C VAL A 1001 43.83 9.75 13.31
N ARG A 1002 44.53 10.89 13.37
CA ARG A 1002 44.23 11.96 14.34
C ARG A 1002 42.90 12.61 14.00
N ASP A 1003 42.66 12.94 12.74
CA ASP A 1003 41.40 13.52 12.30
C ASP A 1003 40.23 12.55 12.51
N ILE A 1004 40.38 11.28 12.15
CA ILE A 1004 39.36 10.24 12.36
C ILE A 1004 38.94 10.15 13.84
N VAL A 1005 39.92 10.02 14.74
CA VAL A 1005 39.69 9.90 16.19
C VAL A 1005 39.06 11.19 16.76
N THR A 1006 39.53 12.35 16.30
CA THR A 1006 39.04 13.67 16.74
C THR A 1006 37.60 13.89 16.28
N SER A 1007 37.31 13.62 15.02
CA SER A 1007 35.97 13.69 14.42
C SER A 1007 34.98 12.74 15.09
N ALA A 1008 35.41 11.51 15.40
CA ALA A 1008 34.60 10.54 16.15
C ALA A 1008 34.23 11.05 17.54
N ARG A 1009 35.21 11.57 18.28
CA ARG A 1009 35.03 12.12 19.63
C ARG A 1009 34.07 13.30 19.64
N PHE A 1010 34.32 14.32 18.82
CA PHE A 1010 33.47 15.51 18.79
C PHE A 1010 32.05 15.21 18.34
N THR A 1011 31.86 14.30 17.38
CA THR A 1011 30.51 13.90 16.94
C THR A 1011 29.75 13.20 18.05
N TRP A 1012 30.41 12.30 18.79
CA TRP A 1012 29.79 11.65 19.95
C TRP A 1012 29.46 12.66 21.05
N GLU A 1013 30.39 13.54 21.42
CA GLU A 1013 30.18 14.55 22.45
C GLU A 1013 29.02 15.49 22.13
N GLY A 1014 28.87 15.86 20.85
CA GLY A 1014 27.77 16.70 20.37
C GLY A 1014 26.39 16.06 20.46
N ILE A 1015 26.27 14.72 20.40
CA ILE A 1015 24.95 14.04 20.46
C ILE A 1015 24.68 13.29 21.77
N ARG A 1016 25.71 12.93 22.55
CA ARG A 1016 25.55 12.10 23.75
C ARG A 1016 24.67 12.74 24.81
N ALA A 1017 24.69 14.07 24.91
CA ALA A 1017 23.85 14.82 25.85
C ALA A 1017 22.37 14.79 25.45
N ASP A 1018 22.09 14.66 24.16
CA ASP A 1018 20.74 14.62 23.62
C ASP A 1018 20.04 13.26 23.87
N LEU A 1019 20.80 12.17 23.96
CA LEU A 1019 20.25 10.84 24.25
C LEU A 1019 19.50 10.79 25.60
N PRO A 1020 20.06 11.23 26.76
CA PRO A 1020 19.33 11.32 28.01
C PRO A 1020 18.39 12.54 28.05
N ARG A 1021 18.78 13.70 27.50
CA ARG A 1021 17.92 14.91 27.47
C ARG A 1021 16.59 14.64 26.79
N PHE A 1022 16.62 13.91 25.67
CA PHE A 1022 15.43 13.54 24.93
C PHE A 1022 14.96 12.12 25.20
N ARG A 1023 15.67 11.30 26.00
CA ARG A 1023 15.30 9.91 26.33
C ARG A 1023 15.12 9.05 25.09
N LEU A 1024 16.16 9.01 24.29
CA LEU A 1024 16.20 8.23 23.06
C LEU A 1024 16.69 6.82 23.40
N PRO A 1025 15.88 5.76 23.21
CA PRO A 1025 16.22 4.42 23.63
C PRO A 1025 17.16 3.68 22.66
N GLN A 1026 17.53 4.32 21.55
CA GLN A 1026 18.30 3.69 20.49
C GLN A 1026 19.73 3.36 20.94
N PRO A 1027 20.27 2.19 20.55
CA PRO A 1027 21.71 2.01 20.53
C PRO A 1027 22.34 2.96 19.51
N VAL A 1028 23.61 3.32 19.76
CA VAL A 1028 24.44 4.14 18.88
C VAL A 1028 25.55 3.27 18.33
N TYR A 1029 25.63 3.18 17.01
CA TYR A 1029 26.68 2.44 16.31
C TYR A 1029 27.70 3.41 15.74
N MET A 1030 28.92 3.41 16.29
CA MET A 1030 30.04 4.16 15.74
C MET A 1030 30.74 3.28 14.71
N VAL A 1031 30.75 3.72 13.45
CA VAL A 1031 31.30 2.98 12.31
C VAL A 1031 32.54 3.71 11.83
N LEU A 1032 33.70 3.07 12.01
CA LEU A 1032 35.05 3.60 11.74
C LEU A 1032 35.66 2.96 10.48
N PRO A 1033 36.68 3.58 9.85
CA PRO A 1033 37.43 2.95 8.77
C PRO A 1033 38.07 1.63 9.21
N GLY A 1034 37.97 0.59 8.37
CA GLY A 1034 38.47 -0.75 8.70
C GLY A 1034 39.97 -0.92 8.61
N ASP A 1035 40.67 0.08 8.06
CA ASP A 1035 42.12 0.23 8.07
C ASP A 1035 42.64 1.11 9.22
N LEU A 1036 41.75 1.58 10.11
CA LEU A 1036 42.16 2.25 11.35
C LEU A 1036 42.93 1.27 12.26
N PRO A 1037 44.11 1.65 12.79
CA PRO A 1037 44.86 0.82 13.73
C PRO A 1037 44.03 0.37 14.93
N ALA A 1038 44.19 -0.89 15.33
CA ALA A 1038 43.37 -1.51 16.36
C ALA A 1038 43.57 -0.86 17.74
N ASP A 1039 44.79 -0.44 18.05
CA ASP A 1039 45.16 0.35 19.23
C ASP A 1039 44.43 1.70 19.25
N ALA A 1040 44.46 2.46 18.16
CA ALA A 1040 43.75 3.75 18.05
C ALA A 1040 42.22 3.59 18.26
N SER A 1041 41.61 2.54 17.69
CA SER A 1041 40.20 2.24 17.91
C SER A 1041 39.89 1.86 19.37
N GLN A 1042 40.78 1.11 20.02
CA GLN A 1042 40.63 0.70 21.42
C GLN A 1042 40.79 1.89 22.38
N GLU A 1043 41.78 2.76 22.13
CA GLU A 1043 41.99 4.00 22.90
C GLU A 1043 40.80 4.95 22.77
N LEU A 1044 40.25 5.11 21.55
CA LEU A 1044 39.04 5.89 21.34
C LEU A 1044 37.89 5.33 22.18
N ALA A 1045 37.62 4.02 22.10
CA ALA A 1045 36.55 3.38 22.86
C ALA A 1045 36.71 3.56 24.37
N ALA A 1046 37.93 3.39 24.89
CA ALA A 1046 38.24 3.64 26.30
C ALA A 1046 38.00 5.10 26.69
N SER A 1047 38.43 6.05 25.86
CA SER A 1047 38.32 7.49 26.14
C SER A 1047 36.88 8.03 26.11
N LEU A 1048 35.99 7.38 25.35
CA LEU A 1048 34.56 7.72 25.32
C LEU A 1048 33.77 7.11 26.48
N GLY A 1049 34.42 6.27 27.31
CA GLY A 1049 33.83 5.61 28.47
C GLY A 1049 32.79 4.57 28.10
N ALA A 1050 32.96 3.87 26.96
CA ALA A 1050 32.08 2.86 26.35
C ALA A 1050 30.75 2.62 27.10
N PRO A 1051 29.80 3.57 27.06
CA PRO A 1051 28.52 3.41 27.75
C PRO A 1051 27.78 2.22 27.14
N ASP A 1052 26.89 1.56 27.90
CA ASP A 1052 26.14 0.34 27.54
C ASP A 1052 25.44 0.37 26.16
N ARG A 1053 25.33 1.56 25.54
CA ARG A 1053 24.60 1.83 24.30
C ARG A 1053 25.47 2.16 23.10
N LEU A 1054 26.77 2.41 23.28
CA LEU A 1054 27.69 2.76 22.20
C LEU A 1054 28.45 1.51 21.76
N HIS A 1055 28.31 1.14 20.50
CA HIS A 1055 28.97 -0.04 19.93
C HIS A 1055 29.80 0.35 18.71
N PHE A 1056 30.98 -0.26 18.59
CA PHE A 1056 31.94 0.04 17.53
C PHE A 1056 31.88 -1.01 16.42
N PHE A 1057 31.92 -0.54 15.17
CA PHE A 1057 31.97 -1.36 13.95
C PHE A 1057 32.96 -0.75 12.97
N SER A 1058 33.40 -1.53 11.99
CA SER A 1058 34.30 -1.07 10.94
C SER A 1058 33.66 -1.12 9.55
N HIS A 1059 34.16 -0.28 8.63
CA HIS A 1059 33.76 -0.29 7.23
C HIS A 1059 34.95 -0.36 6.28
N HIS A 1060 34.82 -1.09 5.17
CA HIS A 1060 35.86 -1.18 4.12
C HIS A 1060 35.76 -0.10 3.04
N ARG A 1061 34.87 0.87 3.22
CA ARG A 1061 34.56 1.87 2.22
C ARG A 1061 35.60 2.99 2.17
N ARG A 1062 36.21 3.19 1.01
CA ARG A 1062 37.27 4.20 0.80
C ARG A 1062 36.74 5.52 0.28
N HIS A 1063 35.64 5.50 -0.46
CA HIS A 1063 35.06 6.70 -1.06
C HIS A 1063 34.07 7.40 -0.13
N TYR A 1064 34.11 8.73 -0.14
CA TYR A 1064 33.16 9.56 0.58
C TYR A 1064 31.73 9.34 0.09
N ILE A 1065 30.77 9.30 1.02
CA ILE A 1065 29.39 8.89 0.72
C ILE A 1065 28.56 10.07 0.20
N PHE A 1066 28.95 11.34 0.41
CA PHE A 1066 28.22 12.48 -0.14
C PHE A 1066 28.81 12.95 -1.47
N ASP A 1067 27.95 13.48 -2.35
CA ASP A 1067 28.38 14.17 -3.55
C ASP A 1067 28.99 15.52 -3.16
N LEU A 1068 30.32 15.65 -3.31
CA LEU A 1068 31.09 16.86 -3.05
C LEU A 1068 30.64 18.07 -3.92
N LYS A 1069 29.79 17.85 -4.93
CA LYS A 1069 29.30 18.91 -5.85
C LYS A 1069 28.14 19.75 -5.31
N ARG A 1070 27.74 19.61 -4.04
CA ARG A 1070 26.76 20.55 -3.46
C ARG A 1070 27.45 21.91 -3.27
N PRO A 1071 26.94 23.00 -3.87
CA PRO A 1071 27.67 24.27 -4.02
C PRO A 1071 28.09 24.99 -2.71
N ASN A 1072 27.72 24.46 -1.55
CA ASN A 1072 27.97 25.05 -0.23
C ASN A 1072 28.48 24.01 0.80
N MET A 1073 29.11 22.90 0.38
CA MET A 1073 29.67 21.92 1.32
C MET A 1073 31.19 21.96 1.32
N PRO A 1074 31.84 21.74 2.49
CA PRO A 1074 33.29 21.64 2.58
C PRO A 1074 33.83 20.55 1.64
N ALA A 1075 35.06 20.75 1.16
CA ALA A 1075 35.75 19.75 0.35
C ALA A 1075 36.12 18.48 1.15
N ASP A 1076 36.24 18.61 2.47
CA ASP A 1076 36.76 17.56 3.34
C ASP A 1076 35.69 16.52 3.74
N PRO A 1077 36.06 15.24 3.91
CA PRO A 1077 35.15 14.20 4.34
C PRO A 1077 34.64 14.44 5.77
N MET A 1078 33.37 14.84 5.92
CA MET A 1078 32.76 15.07 7.23
C MET A 1078 32.05 13.83 7.80
N PRO A 1079 31.97 13.71 9.15
CA PRO A 1079 31.12 12.73 9.82
C PRO A 1079 29.67 12.76 9.36
N VAL A 1080 29.04 11.60 9.41
CA VAL A 1080 27.67 11.41 8.94
C VAL A 1080 26.85 10.76 10.02
N LEU A 1081 25.72 11.39 10.34
CA LEU A 1081 24.74 10.78 11.22
C LEU A 1081 23.71 10.02 10.39
N MET A 1082 23.37 8.80 10.79
CA MET A 1082 22.35 7.98 10.16
C MET A 1082 21.33 7.44 11.16
N PHE A 1083 20.12 7.15 10.69
CA PHE A 1083 19.09 6.41 11.43
C PHE A 1083 18.69 5.18 10.64
N ILE A 1084 18.80 4.02 11.29
CA ILE A 1084 18.38 2.72 10.77
C ILE A 1084 17.12 2.31 11.54
N ASP A 1085 16.06 1.93 10.83
CA ASP A 1085 14.82 1.47 11.46
C ASP A 1085 14.93 0.02 11.99
N ASP A 1086 13.85 -0.45 12.60
CA ASP A 1086 13.69 -1.82 13.12
C ASP A 1086 13.80 -2.90 12.04
N ALA A 1087 13.54 -2.55 10.79
CA ALA A 1087 13.75 -3.43 9.63
C ALA A 1087 15.19 -3.42 9.09
N GLY A 1088 16.13 -2.73 9.77
CA GLY A 1088 17.52 -2.64 9.34
C GLY A 1088 17.71 -1.77 8.10
N CYS A 1089 16.79 -0.84 7.81
CA CYS A 1089 16.83 0.01 6.65
C CYS A 1089 17.31 1.42 6.99
N LEU A 1090 18.22 1.96 6.18
CA LEU A 1090 18.69 3.34 6.32
C LEU A 1090 17.59 4.31 5.92
N ARG A 1091 17.02 5.05 6.88
CA ARG A 1091 15.89 5.97 6.63
C ARG A 1091 16.28 7.43 6.56
N LEU A 1092 17.27 7.81 7.35
CA LEU A 1092 17.78 9.16 7.42
C LEU A 1092 19.29 9.13 7.43
N ALA A 1093 19.89 10.08 6.70
CA ALA A 1093 21.32 10.33 6.73
C ALA A 1093 21.55 11.80 6.44
N ASP A 1094 22.41 12.43 7.22
CA ASP A 1094 22.78 13.83 7.06
C ASP A 1094 24.22 14.04 7.54
N ILE A 1095 24.88 15.07 7.00
CA ILE A 1095 26.21 15.44 7.47
C ILE A 1095 26.09 16.02 8.87
N TYR A 1096 27.00 15.60 9.76
CA TYR A 1096 27.15 16.18 11.06
C TYR A 1096 28.28 17.22 11.00
N VAL A 1097 27.91 18.50 11.15
CA VAL A 1097 28.89 19.58 11.23
C VAL A 1097 29.58 19.50 12.58
N VAL A 1098 30.90 19.27 12.59
CA VAL A 1098 31.72 19.23 13.81
C VAL A 1098 31.55 20.55 14.58
N GLY A 1099 31.33 20.47 15.89
CA GLY A 1099 30.99 21.62 16.74
C GLY A 1099 29.48 21.89 16.89
N ARG A 1100 28.62 21.15 16.18
CA ARG A 1100 27.19 21.10 16.51
C ARG A 1100 26.98 20.41 17.86
N GLU A 1101 26.11 20.97 18.70
CA GLU A 1101 25.85 20.49 20.07
C GLU A 1101 24.49 19.77 20.23
N ASP A 1102 23.77 19.50 19.13
CA ASP A 1102 22.44 18.90 19.20
C ASP A 1102 22.14 17.89 18.08
N LEU A 1103 21.30 16.90 18.41
CA LEU A 1103 20.75 15.95 17.46
C LEU A 1103 19.75 16.68 16.54
N PRO A 1104 19.89 16.60 15.20
CA PRO A 1104 19.02 17.36 14.32
C PRO A 1104 17.53 16.98 14.49
N PRO A 1105 16.57 17.92 14.31
CA PRO A 1105 15.15 17.70 14.61
C PRO A 1105 14.53 16.47 13.93
N ASN A 1106 14.96 16.15 12.71
CA ASN A 1106 14.46 14.98 11.99
C ASN A 1106 14.90 13.66 12.65
N PHE A 1107 16.14 13.57 13.13
CA PHE A 1107 16.62 12.39 13.86
C PHE A 1107 15.88 12.26 15.19
N ARG A 1108 15.68 13.36 15.93
CA ARG A 1108 14.84 13.37 17.15
C ARG A 1108 13.44 12.84 16.88
N THR A 1109 12.84 13.20 15.74
CA THR A 1109 11.51 12.73 15.33
C THR A 1109 11.51 11.22 15.06
N TRP A 1110 12.48 10.71 14.30
CA TRP A 1110 12.62 9.27 14.05
C TRP A 1110 12.84 8.48 15.34
N CYS A 1111 13.77 8.92 16.19
CA CYS A 1111 14.04 8.28 17.48
C CYS A 1111 12.84 8.33 18.45
N ARG A 1112 11.96 9.33 18.33
CA ARG A 1112 10.72 9.43 19.12
C ARG A 1112 9.66 8.43 18.69
N VAL A 1113 9.53 8.20 17.38
CA VAL A 1113 8.54 7.26 16.84
C VAL A 1113 8.92 5.81 17.13
N HIS A 1114 10.22 5.50 17.16
CA HIS A 1114 10.73 4.17 17.44
C HIS A 1114 11.20 4.02 18.90
N ARG A 1115 10.47 4.57 19.87
CA ARG A 1115 10.81 4.42 21.29
C ARG A 1115 10.39 3.08 21.86
#